data_AF-A0A6B1DA17-F1
#
_entry.id   AF-A0A6B1DA17-F1
#
_cell.length_a   1.000
_cell.length_b   1.000
_cell.length_c   1.000
_cell.angle_alpha   90.00
_cell.angle_beta   90.00
_cell.angle_gamma   90.00
#
_symmetry.space_group_name_H-M   'P 1'
#
loop_
_entity.id
_entity.type
_entity.pdbx_description
1 polymer ?
#
loop_
_entity_poly.entity_id
_entity_poly.type
_entity_poly.pdbx_seq_one_letter_code
_entity_poly.pdbx_strand_id
1 'polypeptide(L)'
;MLSYRLSQRILASNREPTMRAGGRSVGLAITTISARLSARLLTRAAVLLGVLLILQAYPAFAQEKSLLWDRFDVDIIIRRDGAFEVTEHQTIRFTRGTFTFGFREIPTRYISSIDSWTLTDASGNRYRLADSGKEPYTFTVADKGPRYVVYWYFPPTFNRSETYTLAYTVRGGLRYYEGGDQLWWQAIYGDRSFPVQAGRVNVVAPAAIQEWAAYTNNGAAWEDARSVASASRLESGREIAYVIDGSLAPGQAFEVRVEFTPGVVAGEPQPWQIRADAEAAAREAELSFRARWGPVLTLLFGALGLFFLLGGPAALYLLWYRLGRDKPVDMVADYLPEPPDDLAPGVVGTLLDEQADMQDIIATLVDLAQRKVISITEEKSGKFMVARDFTYRYENRELPVSTFERLLLDSLFDVNGVARLSELKNRFYKELPALKKALYHEVTEQGFFDRSPEKVRNQYGCLGVCLLVLAGLAGLGLWTLFSGLTGAAVLPGIGLAATALGFLLLSRFMPRKTDAGAELAARWQAFKSYLRDIDRYSDLEEQKELWDRWLPYAIAFGVDSQYIRKFEAVDAPAPGWYIPDPTMYGPYRRWYYGPGPVGQPLRPAGGGARAGGETPGMPSGSPAGGGLGDVSRGLGSSLAGMSAGLGALLTSTGATMASRPGSSSTAGGGWSGGGGFSGGGGLGGGGGGGGGGGFGMDLNAPVFRPLSGRPAA
;
A
#
# COMPACT_ATOMS: atom_id res chain seq x y z
N MET A 1 14.68 53.97 46.61
CA MET A 1 13.51 54.52 45.91
C MET A 1 12.47 53.40 45.75
N LEU A 2 11.33 53.60 46.44
CA LEU A 2 10.00 52.99 46.39
C LEU A 2 9.75 51.52 45.95
N SER A 3 9.13 50.78 46.89
CA SER A 3 7.92 49.93 46.74
C SER A 3 8.02 48.65 45.87
N TYR A 4 7.52 47.46 46.23
CA TYR A 4 6.40 47.10 47.10
C TYR A 4 6.38 45.55 47.32
N ARG A 5 6.13 45.13 48.58
CA ARG A 5 5.42 43.92 49.09
C ARG A 5 5.79 42.51 48.60
N LEU A 6 6.42 41.69 49.46
CA LEU A 6 5.83 40.77 50.49
C LEU A 6 4.83 39.76 49.89
N SER A 7 5.17 38.49 49.66
CA SER A 7 5.63 37.43 50.57
C SER A 7 4.56 37.00 51.57
N GLN A 8 4.05 35.77 51.43
CA GLN A 8 4.07 34.78 52.52
C GLN A 8 3.66 33.38 52.02
N ARG A 9 4.51 32.43 52.36
CA ARG A 9 4.39 30.98 52.20
C ARG A 9 5.06 30.40 53.46
N ILE A 10 4.63 29.21 53.90
CA ILE A 10 5.43 28.12 54.52
C ILE A 10 5.10 27.68 55.97
N LEU A 11 4.60 26.41 56.00
CA LEU A 11 4.89 25.21 56.83
C LEU A 11 4.53 25.09 58.33
N ALA A 12 3.83 24.00 58.63
CA ALA A 12 4.17 22.93 59.59
C ALA A 12 3.17 21.75 59.35
N SER A 13 3.58 20.52 58.98
CA SER A 13 4.21 19.43 59.75
C SER A 13 3.21 18.40 60.34
N ASN A 14 3.37 17.15 59.85
CA ASN A 14 3.26 15.84 60.53
C ASN A 14 1.96 14.99 60.64
N ARG A 15 2.17 13.71 60.28
CA ARG A 15 1.60 12.41 60.75
C ARG A 15 0.36 11.79 60.06
N GLU A 16 0.61 10.59 59.50
CA GLU A 16 -0.26 9.53 58.94
C GLU A 16 -1.18 8.84 59.99
N PRO A 17 -1.94 7.74 59.72
CA PRO A 17 -2.57 7.20 58.48
C PRO A 17 -4.07 6.79 58.72
N THR A 18 -4.91 6.67 57.68
CA THR A 18 -6.08 5.74 57.70
C THR A 18 -6.66 5.48 56.31
N MET A 19 -7.05 4.21 56.10
CA MET A 19 -7.72 3.63 54.92
C MET A 19 -8.93 4.43 54.39
N ARG A 20 -9.15 4.41 53.07
CA ARG A 20 -10.46 4.11 52.45
C ARG A 20 -10.36 3.89 50.94
N ALA A 21 -11.12 2.90 50.50
CA ALA A 21 -11.38 2.54 49.11
C ALA A 21 -12.00 3.69 48.30
N GLY A 22 -11.64 3.74 47.02
CA GLY A 22 -12.23 4.65 46.04
C GLY A 22 -11.66 4.40 44.67
N GLY A 23 -12.36 3.57 43.88
CA GLY A 23 -12.02 3.32 42.48
C GLY A 23 -12.07 4.61 41.66
N ARG A 24 -11.07 4.78 40.79
CA ARG A 24 -11.16 5.67 39.64
C ARG A 24 -10.55 4.96 38.43
N SER A 25 -11.45 4.55 37.54
CA SER A 25 -11.24 4.27 36.13
C SER A 25 -10.42 5.39 35.48
N VAL A 26 -9.21 5.06 35.03
CA VAL A 26 -8.49 5.88 34.05
C VAL A 26 -9.10 5.56 32.68
N GLY A 27 -10.03 6.40 32.25
CA GLY A 27 -10.52 6.42 30.87
C GLY A 27 -9.41 6.98 29.98
N LEU A 28 -8.80 6.11 29.16
CA LEU A 28 -7.96 6.55 28.05
C LEU A 28 -8.89 6.95 26.91
N ALA A 29 -9.11 8.26 26.77
CA ALA A 29 -9.83 8.84 25.66
C ALA A 29 -9.06 8.57 24.36
N ILE A 30 -9.72 7.86 23.45
CA ILE A 30 -9.32 7.69 22.06
C ILE A 30 -9.42 9.05 21.38
N THR A 31 -8.29 9.72 21.17
CA THR A 31 -8.24 10.92 20.34
C THR A 31 -7.99 10.50 18.89
N THR A 32 -9.07 10.29 18.15
CA THR A 32 -9.08 10.21 16.68
C THR A 32 -8.64 11.56 16.10
N ILE A 33 -7.34 11.73 15.86
CA ILE A 33 -6.78 12.90 15.17
C ILE A 33 -6.61 12.59 13.67
N SER A 34 -7.58 13.09 12.90
CA SER A 34 -7.47 13.60 11.54
C SER A 34 -6.54 12.88 10.53
N ALA A 35 -7.09 11.92 9.79
CA ALA A 35 -6.49 11.35 8.58
C ALA A 35 -6.48 12.29 7.34
N ARG A 36 -6.76 13.59 7.49
CA ARG A 36 -6.89 14.54 6.36
C ARG A 36 -5.74 15.55 6.23
N LEU A 37 -4.77 15.57 7.16
CA LEU A 37 -3.64 16.52 7.13
C LEU A 37 -2.39 15.99 6.39
N SER A 38 -2.26 14.68 6.18
CA SER A 38 -1.07 14.05 5.59
C SER A 38 -0.90 14.30 4.08
N ALA A 39 -1.99 14.29 3.30
CA ALA A 39 -1.92 14.33 1.84
C ALA A 39 -1.46 15.69 1.26
N ARG A 40 -1.80 16.81 1.91
CA ARG A 40 -1.48 18.17 1.43
C ARG A 40 -0.06 18.63 1.80
N LEU A 41 0.51 18.09 2.88
CA LEU A 41 1.90 18.33 3.28
C LEU A 41 2.87 17.52 2.40
N LEU A 42 2.52 16.29 2.02
CA LEU A 42 3.31 15.45 1.13
C LEU A 42 3.40 16.00 -0.31
N THR A 43 2.33 16.57 -0.84
CA THR A 43 2.33 17.18 -2.19
C THR A 43 3.14 18.47 -2.25
N ARG A 44 3.09 19.31 -1.20
CA ARG A 44 3.93 20.52 -1.11
C ARG A 44 5.41 20.19 -0.91
N ALA A 45 5.73 19.13 -0.16
CA ALA A 45 7.10 18.64 -0.03
C ALA A 45 7.65 18.06 -1.35
N ALA A 46 6.84 17.35 -2.14
CA ALA A 46 7.25 16.81 -3.44
C ALA A 46 7.51 17.91 -4.49
N VAL A 47 6.69 18.97 -4.51
CA VAL A 47 6.91 20.12 -5.41
C VAL A 47 8.14 20.94 -4.99
N LEU A 48 8.38 21.12 -3.69
CA LEU A 48 9.61 21.77 -3.19
C LEU A 48 10.86 20.93 -3.49
N LEU A 49 10.79 19.59 -3.39
CA LEU A 49 11.90 18.70 -3.75
C LEU A 49 12.16 18.70 -5.26
N GLY A 50 11.11 18.77 -6.09
CA GLY A 50 11.23 18.91 -7.55
C GLY A 50 11.85 20.23 -8.00
N VAL A 51 11.50 21.34 -7.35
CA VAL A 51 12.11 22.65 -7.62
C VAL A 51 13.55 22.73 -7.08
N LEU A 52 13.86 22.08 -5.95
CA LEU A 52 15.21 21.99 -5.41
C LEU A 52 16.14 21.10 -6.28
N LEU A 53 15.58 20.08 -6.95
CA LEU A 53 16.31 19.23 -7.92
C LEU A 53 16.58 19.93 -9.26
N ILE A 54 15.76 20.90 -9.66
CA ILE A 54 15.95 21.66 -10.91
C ILE A 54 16.94 22.83 -10.73
N LEU A 55 17.13 23.35 -9.51
CA LEU A 55 18.15 24.37 -9.21
C LEU A 55 19.60 23.84 -9.07
N GLN A 56 19.83 22.53 -9.16
CA GLN A 56 21.16 21.90 -9.02
C GLN A 56 21.89 21.69 -10.36
N ALA A 57 21.34 22.13 -11.50
CA ALA A 57 21.96 21.96 -12.82
C ALA A 57 22.35 23.29 -13.44
N TYR A 58 23.31 24.00 -12.83
CA TYR A 58 24.20 24.88 -13.59
C TYR A 58 25.45 24.07 -13.94
N PRO A 59 25.72 23.77 -15.22
CA PRO A 59 27.07 23.36 -15.60
C PRO A 59 27.96 24.56 -15.36
N ALA A 60 28.70 24.57 -14.25
CA ALA A 60 29.88 25.39 -14.17
C ALA A 60 30.75 24.98 -15.36
N PHE A 61 31.06 25.91 -16.27
CA PHE A 61 32.13 25.74 -17.23
C PHE A 61 33.44 25.65 -16.45
N ALA A 62 33.71 24.48 -15.86
CA ALA A 62 35.04 24.11 -15.46
C ALA A 62 35.82 24.00 -16.77
N GLN A 63 36.74 24.95 -16.97
CA GLN A 63 37.75 24.87 -18.02
C GLN A 63 38.38 23.48 -17.91
N GLU A 64 38.15 22.58 -18.87
CA GLU A 64 38.63 21.20 -18.83
C GLU A 64 40.16 21.20 -18.80
N LYS A 65 40.72 21.19 -17.59
CA LYS A 65 42.14 20.97 -17.37
C LYS A 65 42.39 19.50 -17.57
N SER A 66 43.40 19.17 -18.36
CA SER A 66 43.78 17.79 -18.61
C SER A 66 45.27 17.61 -18.37
N LEU A 67 45.60 16.50 -17.75
CA LEU A 67 46.94 15.98 -17.60
C LEU A 67 46.90 14.48 -17.84
N LEU A 68 48.07 13.87 -17.98
CA LEU A 68 48.20 12.42 -18.07
C LEU A 68 49.54 12.00 -17.47
N TRP A 69 49.55 10.82 -16.86
CA TRP A 69 50.80 10.19 -16.40
C TRP A 69 51.42 9.46 -17.59
N ASP A 70 52.50 10.02 -18.15
CA ASP A 70 53.30 9.33 -19.17
C ASP A 70 53.96 8.09 -18.54
N ARG A 71 54.46 8.24 -17.30
CA ARG A 71 55.09 7.15 -16.56
C ARG A 71 54.90 7.26 -15.06
N PHE A 72 54.64 6.15 -14.39
CA PHE A 72 54.60 6.04 -12.93
C PHE A 72 55.40 4.83 -12.46
N ASP A 73 56.62 5.07 -11.99
CA ASP A 73 57.48 4.02 -11.44
C ASP A 73 57.48 4.07 -9.90
N VAL A 74 57.50 2.90 -9.25
CA VAL A 74 57.48 2.77 -7.80
C VAL A 74 58.53 1.77 -7.36
N ASP A 75 59.51 2.22 -6.59
CA ASP A 75 60.52 1.37 -5.99
C ASP A 75 60.23 1.15 -4.51
N ILE A 76 60.16 -0.11 -4.10
CA ILE A 76 59.88 -0.52 -2.72
C ILE A 76 61.05 -1.35 -2.20
N ILE A 77 61.71 -0.86 -1.16
CA ILE A 77 62.84 -1.54 -0.53
C ILE A 77 62.48 -1.91 0.90
N ILE A 78 62.38 -3.21 1.17
CA ILE A 78 62.04 -3.74 2.50
C ILE A 78 63.32 -3.85 3.33
N ARG A 79 63.31 -3.22 4.51
CA ARG A 79 64.42 -3.24 5.45
C ARG A 79 64.30 -4.37 6.46
N ARG A 80 65.42 -4.73 7.08
CA ARG A 80 65.48 -5.77 8.11
C ARG A 80 64.79 -5.37 9.43
N ASP A 81 64.53 -4.09 9.65
CA ASP A 81 63.83 -3.55 10.84
C ASP A 81 62.29 -3.57 10.73
N GLY A 82 61.75 -4.15 9.66
CA GLY A 82 60.29 -4.25 9.44
C GLY A 82 59.64 -3.02 8.83
N ALA A 83 60.43 -1.99 8.52
CA ALA A 83 59.99 -0.86 7.71
C ALA A 83 60.33 -1.08 6.22
N PHE A 84 59.63 -0.39 5.34
CA PHE A 84 59.98 -0.35 3.92
C PHE A 84 59.98 1.08 3.40
N GLU A 85 60.89 1.35 2.47
CA GLU A 85 61.05 2.64 1.82
C GLU A 85 60.34 2.58 0.48
N VAL A 86 59.47 3.57 0.22
CA VAL A 86 58.73 3.70 -1.04
C VAL A 86 59.22 4.96 -1.73
N THR A 87 59.63 4.82 -2.98
CA THR A 87 59.99 5.94 -3.86
C THR A 87 59.08 5.94 -5.08
N GLU A 88 58.24 6.97 -5.21
CA GLU A 88 57.30 7.15 -6.32
C GLU A 88 57.87 8.16 -7.33
N HIS A 89 58.18 7.71 -8.54
CA HIS A 89 58.61 8.53 -9.67
C HIS A 89 57.44 8.78 -10.62
N GLN A 90 56.90 10.00 -10.62
CA GLN A 90 55.70 10.36 -11.38
C GLN A 90 56.06 11.33 -12.51
N THR A 91 56.09 10.84 -13.75
CA THR A 91 56.27 11.66 -14.97
C THR A 91 54.92 12.04 -15.54
N ILE A 92 54.65 13.34 -15.56
CA ILE A 92 53.32 13.88 -15.83
C ILE A 92 53.41 14.89 -16.94
N ARG A 93 52.56 14.73 -17.95
CA ARG A 93 52.41 15.67 -19.06
C ARG A 93 51.16 16.50 -18.84
N PHE A 94 51.34 17.79 -18.59
CA PHE A 94 50.24 18.74 -18.49
C PHE A 94 49.79 19.14 -19.89
N THR A 95 48.56 18.83 -20.30
CA THR A 95 48.10 19.07 -21.68
C THR A 95 47.21 20.30 -21.83
N ARG A 96 46.33 20.58 -20.85
CA ARG A 96 45.47 21.77 -20.85
C ARG A 96 45.35 22.38 -19.46
N GLY A 97 45.45 23.69 -19.38
CA GLY A 97 45.34 24.47 -18.15
C GLY A 97 46.67 24.63 -17.39
N THR A 98 46.65 25.55 -16.42
CA THR A 98 47.78 25.82 -15.54
C THR A 98 47.60 25.07 -14.22
N PHE A 99 48.66 24.41 -13.77
CA PHE A 99 48.74 23.68 -12.49
C PHE A 99 49.78 24.33 -11.58
N THR A 100 49.52 24.37 -10.28
CA THR A 100 50.40 24.98 -9.26
C THR A 100 50.65 24.06 -8.07
N PHE A 101 49.92 22.94 -7.94
CA PHE A 101 50.16 21.98 -6.88
C PHE A 101 49.80 20.56 -7.29
N GLY A 102 50.42 19.58 -6.62
CA GLY A 102 50.07 18.17 -6.63
C GLY A 102 49.72 17.70 -5.22
N PHE A 103 48.98 16.60 -5.11
CA PHE A 103 48.66 15.98 -3.84
C PHE A 103 48.67 14.47 -3.90
N ARG A 104 48.93 13.83 -2.76
CA ARG A 104 48.96 12.37 -2.55
C ARG A 104 48.38 12.04 -1.19
N GLU A 105 47.40 11.16 -1.15
CA GLU A 105 46.77 10.65 0.06
C GLU A 105 47.16 9.18 0.28
N ILE A 106 47.66 8.82 1.45
CA ILE A 106 48.04 7.44 1.80
C ILE A 106 47.22 7.00 3.02
N PRO A 107 46.46 5.90 2.95
CA PRO A 107 45.60 5.43 4.05
C PRO A 107 46.44 4.89 5.22
N THR A 108 45.98 5.11 6.45
CA THR A 108 46.67 4.63 7.67
C THR A 108 46.16 3.27 8.16
N ARG A 109 45.17 2.67 7.47
CA ARG A 109 44.44 1.47 7.94
C ARG A 109 45.33 0.25 8.19
N TYR A 110 46.38 0.07 7.40
CA TYR A 110 47.25 -1.11 7.42
C TYR A 110 48.71 -0.76 7.69
N ILE A 111 48.96 0.35 8.39
CA ILE A 111 50.29 0.84 8.73
C ILE A 111 50.27 1.43 10.14
N SER A 112 51.45 1.60 10.74
CA SER A 112 51.59 2.22 12.06
C SER A 112 51.91 3.71 11.94
N SER A 113 52.87 4.08 11.08
CA SER A 113 53.24 5.48 10.80
C SER A 113 53.97 5.60 9.45
N ILE A 114 54.09 6.84 8.94
CA ILE A 114 54.93 7.17 7.79
C ILE A 114 55.86 8.33 8.14
N ASP A 115 57.15 8.14 7.92
CA ASP A 115 58.21 9.09 8.26
C ASP A 115 59.14 9.38 7.06
N SER A 116 60.13 10.25 7.25
CA SER A 116 61.22 10.52 6.30
C SER A 116 60.77 10.98 4.90
N TRP A 117 59.79 11.89 4.85
CA TRP A 117 59.30 12.47 3.60
C TRP A 117 60.36 13.28 2.87
N THR A 118 60.56 13.00 1.59
CA THR A 118 61.38 13.82 0.69
C THR A 118 60.71 13.97 -0.67
N LEU A 119 60.86 15.14 -1.28
CA LEU A 119 60.31 15.42 -2.60
C LEU A 119 61.32 16.18 -3.46
N THR A 120 61.57 15.67 -4.65
CA THR A 120 62.47 16.26 -5.66
C THR A 120 61.81 16.32 -7.03
N ASP A 121 62.15 17.35 -7.80
CA ASP A 121 61.75 17.44 -9.22
C ASP A 121 62.86 16.95 -10.18
N ALA A 122 62.53 16.85 -11.46
CA ALA A 122 63.45 16.47 -12.54
C ALA A 122 64.63 17.45 -12.70
N SER A 123 64.49 18.70 -12.22
CA SER A 123 65.53 19.72 -12.28
C SER A 123 66.51 19.63 -11.10
N GLY A 124 66.30 18.69 -10.17
CA GLY A 124 67.11 18.49 -8.98
C GLY A 124 66.77 19.43 -7.82
N ASN A 125 65.67 20.18 -7.89
CA ASN A 125 65.23 21.02 -6.79
C ASN A 125 64.64 20.15 -5.67
N ARG A 126 65.12 20.36 -4.45
CA ARG A 126 64.56 19.74 -3.24
C ARG A 126 63.50 20.65 -2.65
N TYR A 127 62.28 20.12 -2.50
CA TYR A 127 61.19 20.88 -1.93
C TYR A 127 61.38 20.97 -0.41
N ARG A 128 61.12 22.15 0.15
CA ARG A 128 61.22 22.38 1.60
C ARG A 128 59.93 21.95 2.29
N LEU A 129 60.04 21.14 3.33
CA LEU A 129 58.90 20.83 4.20
C LEU A 129 58.45 22.11 4.91
N ALA A 130 57.16 22.44 4.81
CA ALA A 130 56.54 23.58 5.46
C ALA A 130 55.33 23.12 6.30
N ASP A 131 55.10 23.80 7.43
CA ASP A 131 53.96 23.49 8.32
C ASP A 131 52.64 24.03 7.75
N SER A 132 52.71 25.13 6.99
CA SER A 132 51.61 25.73 6.25
C SER A 132 52.12 26.64 5.14
N GLY A 133 51.27 26.96 4.17
CA GLY A 133 51.62 27.82 3.04
C GLY A 133 51.47 27.12 1.69
N LYS A 134 51.48 27.93 0.63
CA LYS A 134 51.27 27.53 -0.78
C LYS A 134 52.39 28.04 -1.67
N GLU A 135 53.56 28.27 -1.09
CA GLU A 135 54.70 28.85 -1.78
C GLU A 135 55.33 27.81 -2.73
N PRO A 136 55.75 28.21 -3.93
CA PRO A 136 56.47 27.31 -4.83
C PRO A 136 57.69 26.68 -4.16
N TYR A 137 58.00 25.43 -4.51
CA TYR A 137 59.09 24.63 -3.94
C TYR A 137 58.91 24.28 -2.46
N THR A 138 57.67 24.27 -1.97
CA THR A 138 57.33 23.77 -0.64
C THR A 138 56.40 22.56 -0.71
N PHE A 139 56.45 21.70 0.30
CA PHE A 139 55.47 20.63 0.48
C PHE A 139 55.00 20.56 1.93
N THR A 140 53.76 20.14 2.13
CA THR A 140 53.13 20.00 3.44
C THR A 140 52.64 18.57 3.62
N VAL A 141 52.73 18.04 4.84
CA VAL A 141 52.23 16.72 5.22
C VAL A 141 51.23 16.91 6.34
N ALA A 142 49.98 16.52 6.10
CA ALA A 142 48.92 16.59 7.08
C ALA A 142 48.46 15.18 7.47
N ASP A 143 48.64 14.84 8.75
CA ASP A 143 47.97 13.68 9.33
C ASP A 143 46.50 14.04 9.61
N LYS A 144 45.57 13.32 8.98
CA LYS A 144 44.13 13.51 9.15
C LYS A 144 43.48 12.42 10.00
N GLY A 145 44.25 11.47 10.53
CA GLY A 145 43.75 10.29 11.24
C GLY A 145 43.69 9.05 10.34
N PRO A 146 42.69 8.89 9.44
CA PRO A 146 42.57 7.71 8.59
C PRO A 146 43.46 7.76 7.33
N ARG A 147 44.15 8.88 7.09
CA ARG A 147 45.03 9.11 5.93
C ARG A 147 46.07 10.19 6.22
N TYR A 148 47.25 10.04 5.62
CA TYR A 148 48.21 11.11 5.41
C TYR A 148 47.88 11.81 4.10
N VAL A 149 47.87 13.14 4.08
CA VAL A 149 47.71 13.94 2.87
C VAL A 149 48.94 14.81 2.67
N VAL A 150 49.65 14.57 1.57
CA VAL A 150 50.82 15.33 1.15
C VAL A 150 50.39 16.29 0.05
N TYR A 151 50.68 17.57 0.20
CA TYR A 151 50.55 18.58 -0.87
C TYR A 151 51.93 19.09 -1.24
N TRP A 152 52.21 19.29 -2.51
CA TRP A 152 53.41 19.98 -2.96
C TRP A 152 53.08 21.06 -3.97
N TYR A 153 53.71 22.22 -3.79
CA TYR A 153 53.41 23.44 -4.53
C TYR A 153 54.59 23.77 -5.45
N PHE A 154 54.30 23.99 -6.72
CA PHE A 154 55.30 24.24 -7.75
C PHE A 154 54.92 25.47 -8.60
N PRO A 155 55.88 26.11 -9.27
CA PRO A 155 55.58 27.26 -10.12
C PRO A 155 54.51 26.93 -11.18
N PRO A 156 53.66 27.90 -11.57
CA PRO A 156 52.62 27.68 -12.57
C PRO A 156 53.14 26.98 -13.83
N THR A 157 52.69 25.75 -14.04
CA THR A 157 53.18 24.87 -15.11
C THR A 157 52.05 24.57 -16.08
N PHE A 158 52.32 24.69 -17.38
CA PHE A 158 51.36 24.46 -18.47
C PHE A 158 52.08 23.86 -19.68
N ASN A 159 51.41 22.95 -20.39
CA ASN A 159 51.85 22.37 -21.66
C ASN A 159 53.30 21.83 -21.68
N ARG A 160 53.74 21.22 -20.58
CA ARG A 160 55.08 20.62 -20.43
C ARG A 160 55.01 19.34 -19.60
N SER A 161 56.04 18.51 -19.70
CA SER A 161 56.19 17.31 -18.89
C SER A 161 57.13 17.56 -17.73
N GLU A 162 56.75 17.13 -16.53
CA GLU A 162 57.55 17.22 -15.31
C GLU A 162 57.60 15.86 -14.60
N THR A 163 58.72 15.58 -13.93
CA THR A 163 58.83 14.38 -13.09
C THR A 163 58.99 14.80 -11.64
N TYR A 164 58.14 14.24 -10.77
CA TYR A 164 58.23 14.41 -9.32
C TYR A 164 58.59 13.08 -8.69
N THR A 165 59.56 13.10 -7.77
CA THR A 165 59.99 11.94 -7.00
C THR A 165 59.63 12.15 -5.54
N LEU A 166 58.66 11.38 -5.04
CA LEU A 166 58.21 11.40 -3.66
C LEU A 166 58.74 10.15 -2.95
N ALA A 167 59.59 10.30 -1.94
CA ALA A 167 60.08 9.18 -1.14
C ALA A 167 59.66 9.29 0.33
N TYR A 168 59.28 8.16 0.91
CA TYR A 168 58.82 8.06 2.30
C TYR A 168 59.08 6.66 2.89
N THR A 169 59.18 6.57 4.21
CA THR A 169 59.38 5.30 4.93
C THR A 169 58.09 4.89 5.64
N VAL A 170 57.58 3.70 5.32
CA VAL A 170 56.39 3.13 5.95
C VAL A 170 56.79 2.17 7.07
N ARG A 171 56.18 2.31 8.26
CA ARG A 171 56.40 1.42 9.41
C ARG A 171 55.16 0.60 9.71
N GLY A 172 55.37 -0.66 10.09
CA GLY A 172 54.30 -1.56 10.51
C GLY A 172 53.30 -1.91 9.38
N GLY A 173 53.72 -1.83 8.12
CA GLY A 173 52.89 -2.19 6.96
C GLY A 173 53.12 -3.59 6.41
N LEU A 174 54.05 -4.35 6.99
CA LEU A 174 54.26 -5.76 6.66
C LEU A 174 53.28 -6.65 7.45
N ARG A 175 52.89 -7.77 6.86
CA ARG A 175 52.16 -8.84 7.53
C ARG A 175 53.10 -9.99 7.87
N TYR A 176 52.90 -10.56 9.04
CA TYR A 176 53.71 -11.67 9.55
C TYR A 176 52.83 -12.92 9.68
N TYR A 177 53.16 -13.99 8.97
CA TYR A 177 52.48 -15.29 9.03
C TYR A 177 53.52 -16.40 9.22
N GLU A 178 53.10 -17.57 9.73
CA GLU A 178 54.00 -18.73 9.87
C GLU A 178 54.55 -19.23 8.53
N GLY A 179 53.78 -19.06 7.44
CA GLY A 179 54.16 -19.47 6.08
C GLY A 179 55.13 -18.53 5.37
N GLY A 180 55.18 -17.25 5.77
CA GLY A 180 55.95 -16.22 5.08
C GLY A 180 55.61 -14.81 5.55
N ASP A 181 56.61 -13.93 5.52
CA ASP A 181 56.41 -12.50 5.74
C ASP A 181 55.94 -11.87 4.41
N GLN A 182 54.92 -11.01 4.48
CA GLN A 182 54.24 -10.50 3.30
C GLN A 182 54.20 -8.98 3.26
N LEU A 183 54.63 -8.41 2.13
CA LEU A 183 54.31 -7.06 1.71
C LEU A 183 53.04 -7.11 0.85
N TRP A 184 52.04 -6.31 1.20
CA TRP A 184 50.87 -6.08 0.35
C TRP A 184 50.63 -4.58 0.28
N TRP A 185 50.96 -3.97 -0.86
CA TRP A 185 51.00 -2.52 -1.02
C TRP A 185 50.40 -2.04 -2.32
N GLN A 186 49.53 -1.04 -2.23
CA GLN A 186 48.95 -0.35 -3.37
C GLN A 186 49.97 0.64 -3.96
N ALA A 187 50.84 0.14 -4.86
CA ALA A 187 51.92 0.89 -5.46
C ALA A 187 51.41 2.06 -6.32
N ILE A 188 50.42 1.82 -7.19
CA ILE A 188 49.85 2.84 -8.07
C ILE A 188 48.37 2.99 -7.71
N TYR A 189 47.96 4.18 -7.29
CA TYR A 189 46.69 4.35 -6.57
C TYR A 189 45.44 4.58 -7.45
N GLY A 190 44.28 4.03 -7.11
CA GLY A 190 43.12 4.05 -8.04
C GLY A 190 42.46 5.41 -8.22
N ASP A 191 42.47 6.27 -7.21
CA ASP A 191 41.67 7.52 -7.15
C ASP A 191 42.30 8.67 -7.96
N ARG A 192 42.64 8.38 -9.22
CA ARG A 192 43.15 9.30 -10.24
C ARG A 192 42.08 9.61 -11.27
N SER A 193 42.01 10.88 -11.66
CA SER A 193 41.12 11.35 -12.74
C SER A 193 41.63 11.05 -14.15
N PHE A 194 42.90 10.67 -14.30
CA PHE A 194 43.55 10.46 -15.60
C PHE A 194 44.35 9.15 -15.63
N PRO A 195 44.52 8.54 -16.82
CA PRO A 195 45.20 7.26 -16.96
C PRO A 195 46.71 7.35 -16.75
N VAL A 196 47.33 6.20 -16.45
CA VAL A 196 48.78 5.98 -16.47
C VAL A 196 49.12 5.19 -17.73
N GLN A 197 49.99 5.73 -18.59
CA GLN A 197 50.33 5.10 -19.87
C GLN A 197 51.33 3.96 -19.74
N ALA A 198 52.31 4.11 -18.85
CA ALA A 198 53.31 3.10 -18.54
C ALA A 198 53.71 3.19 -17.07
N GLY A 199 54.17 2.09 -16.49
CA GLY A 199 54.71 2.11 -15.14
C GLY A 199 55.44 0.84 -14.80
N ARG A 200 56.35 0.94 -13.83
CA ARG A 200 57.12 -0.18 -13.30
C ARG A 200 57.06 -0.16 -11.79
N VAL A 201 56.75 -1.30 -11.19
CA VAL A 201 56.84 -1.47 -9.73
C VAL A 201 57.97 -2.44 -9.44
N ASN A 202 58.96 -2.01 -8.67
CA ASN A 202 60.08 -2.84 -8.25
C ASN A 202 60.00 -3.09 -6.75
N VAL A 203 60.13 -4.36 -6.34
CA VAL A 203 60.12 -4.73 -4.92
C VAL A 203 61.39 -5.50 -4.60
N VAL A 204 62.16 -4.99 -3.65
CA VAL A 204 63.39 -5.60 -3.14
C VAL A 204 63.14 -6.10 -1.71
N ALA A 205 63.20 -7.41 -1.52
CA ALA A 205 63.05 -8.06 -0.24
C ALA A 205 64.41 -8.39 0.41
N PRO A 206 64.51 -8.42 1.75
CA PRO A 206 65.75 -8.80 2.44
C PRO A 206 66.06 -10.30 2.34
N ALA A 207 65.08 -11.10 1.94
CA ALA A 207 65.12 -12.56 1.80
C ALA A 207 64.64 -13.01 0.41
N ALA A 208 64.74 -14.32 0.14
CA ALA A 208 64.25 -14.89 -1.11
C ALA A 208 62.72 -14.77 -1.19
N ILE A 209 62.23 -14.25 -2.31
CA ILE A 209 60.80 -14.19 -2.61
C ILE A 209 60.29 -15.61 -2.93
N GLN A 210 59.23 -16.03 -2.24
CA GLN A 210 58.60 -17.35 -2.35
C GLN A 210 57.36 -17.28 -3.25
N GLU A 211 56.46 -16.34 -2.97
CA GLU A 211 55.27 -16.10 -3.78
C GLU A 211 55.14 -14.63 -4.15
N TRP A 212 54.49 -14.38 -5.28
CA TRP A 212 54.19 -13.03 -5.74
C TRP A 212 52.89 -13.00 -6.53
N ALA A 213 52.17 -11.90 -6.38
CA ALA A 213 50.95 -11.62 -7.12
C ALA A 213 50.81 -10.11 -7.31
N ALA A 214 50.11 -9.71 -8.35
CA ALA A 214 49.68 -8.34 -8.55
C ALA A 214 48.18 -8.33 -8.79
N TYR A 215 47.50 -7.30 -8.28
CA TYR A 215 46.07 -7.13 -8.38
C TYR A 215 45.75 -5.75 -8.96
N THR A 216 44.72 -5.70 -9.78
CA THR A 216 44.17 -4.44 -10.29
C THR A 216 42.66 -4.45 -10.10
N ASN A 217 42.02 -3.29 -10.05
CA ASN A 217 40.56 -3.22 -9.95
C ASN A 217 39.92 -2.84 -11.29
N ASN A 218 38.77 -3.43 -11.55
CA ASN A 218 37.84 -3.05 -12.60
C ASN A 218 36.54 -2.58 -11.94
N GLY A 219 36.38 -1.26 -11.83
CA GLY A 219 35.36 -0.68 -10.96
C GLY A 219 35.61 -1.02 -9.48
N ALA A 220 34.65 -1.67 -8.83
CA ALA A 220 34.73 -2.05 -7.41
C ALA A 220 35.32 -3.45 -7.15
N ALA A 221 35.54 -4.26 -8.18
CA ALA A 221 36.07 -5.62 -8.06
C ALA A 221 37.59 -5.64 -8.26
N TRP A 222 38.30 -6.41 -7.43
CA TRP A 222 39.73 -6.67 -7.58
C TRP A 222 39.95 -7.99 -8.33
N GLU A 223 40.88 -7.97 -9.28
CA GLU A 223 41.21 -9.09 -10.17
C GLU A 223 42.74 -9.27 -10.26
N ASP A 224 43.18 -10.44 -10.73
CA ASP A 224 44.61 -10.70 -10.99
C ASP A 224 45.12 -9.78 -12.13
N ALA A 225 46.24 -9.10 -11.90
CA ALA A 225 46.81 -8.12 -12.81
C ALA A 225 47.64 -8.71 -13.95
N ARG A 226 47.74 -10.05 -14.09
CA ARG A 226 48.43 -10.72 -15.22
C ARG A 226 47.93 -10.32 -16.61
N SER A 227 46.71 -9.77 -16.71
CA SER A 227 46.15 -9.25 -17.95
C SER A 227 46.72 -7.88 -18.35
N VAL A 228 47.30 -7.13 -17.41
CA VAL A 228 47.75 -5.74 -17.59
C VAL A 228 49.23 -5.51 -17.24
N ALA A 229 49.87 -6.45 -16.54
CA ALA A 229 51.27 -6.38 -16.17
C ALA A 229 51.95 -7.75 -16.20
N SER A 230 53.21 -7.75 -16.63
CA SER A 230 54.12 -8.90 -16.54
C SER A 230 55.03 -8.78 -15.32
N ALA A 231 55.31 -9.92 -14.68
CA ALA A 231 56.21 -9.99 -13.53
C ALA A 231 57.48 -10.75 -13.90
N SER A 232 58.64 -10.20 -13.57
CA SER A 232 59.95 -10.81 -13.80
C SER A 232 60.77 -10.81 -12.51
N ARG A 233 61.31 -11.97 -12.15
CA ARG A 233 62.21 -12.13 -11.00
C ARG A 233 63.65 -11.94 -11.47
N LEU A 234 64.43 -11.10 -10.79
CA LEU A 234 65.84 -10.88 -11.11
C LEU A 234 66.72 -12.02 -10.55
N GLU A 235 67.92 -12.20 -11.12
CA GLU A 235 68.82 -13.34 -10.85
C GLU A 235 69.16 -13.56 -9.37
N SER A 236 69.12 -12.51 -8.55
CA SER A 236 69.37 -12.57 -7.10
C SER A 236 68.28 -13.30 -6.31
N GLY A 237 67.10 -13.50 -6.90
CA GLY A 237 65.93 -14.12 -6.27
C GLY A 237 65.26 -13.29 -5.17
N ARG A 238 65.78 -12.09 -4.87
CA ARG A 238 65.32 -11.16 -3.83
C ARG A 238 64.57 -9.95 -4.37
N GLU A 239 64.52 -9.83 -5.68
CA GLU A 239 63.95 -8.68 -6.38
C GLU A 239 62.96 -9.14 -7.43
N ILE A 240 61.82 -8.46 -7.47
CA ILE A 240 60.78 -8.69 -8.46
C ILE A 240 60.35 -7.36 -9.07
N ALA A 241 60.33 -7.33 -10.39
CA ALA A 241 59.89 -6.20 -11.18
C ALA A 241 58.58 -6.54 -11.90
N TYR A 242 57.58 -5.70 -11.68
CA TYR A 242 56.32 -5.69 -12.41
C TYR A 242 56.37 -4.59 -13.46
N VAL A 243 56.20 -4.96 -14.73
CA VAL A 243 56.13 -4.02 -15.85
C VAL A 243 54.70 -3.98 -16.35
N ILE A 244 54.11 -2.78 -16.38
CA ILE A 244 52.75 -2.59 -16.86
C ILE A 244 52.82 -2.50 -18.39
N ASP A 245 52.31 -3.53 -19.06
CA ASP A 245 52.38 -3.69 -20.52
C ASP A 245 51.25 -2.94 -21.26
N GLY A 246 50.22 -2.48 -20.53
CA GLY A 246 49.13 -1.65 -21.02
C GLY A 246 49.00 -0.31 -20.27
N SER A 247 47.90 0.42 -20.51
CA SER A 247 47.57 1.61 -19.71
C SER A 247 46.64 1.27 -18.56
N LEU A 248 46.84 1.90 -17.40
CA LEU A 248 45.88 1.86 -16.30
C LEU A 248 44.88 3.00 -16.50
N ALA A 249 43.59 2.65 -16.61
CA ALA A 249 42.53 3.62 -16.78
C ALA A 249 42.33 4.49 -15.51
N PRO A 250 41.64 5.63 -15.61
CA PRO A 250 41.19 6.38 -14.43
C PRO A 250 40.40 5.47 -13.49
N GLY A 251 40.59 5.60 -12.18
CA GLY A 251 39.95 4.71 -11.20
C GLY A 251 40.66 3.38 -10.96
N GLN A 252 41.61 2.97 -11.81
CA GLN A 252 42.34 1.70 -11.67
C GLN A 252 43.59 1.83 -10.82
N ALA A 253 43.63 1.10 -9.73
CA ALA A 253 44.76 0.85 -8.85
C ALA A 253 45.57 -0.35 -9.35
N PHE A 254 46.84 -0.37 -8.95
CA PHE A 254 47.74 -1.50 -9.10
C PHE A 254 48.37 -1.78 -7.73
N GLU A 255 48.11 -2.98 -7.24
CA GLU A 255 48.52 -3.46 -5.93
C GLU A 255 49.43 -4.67 -6.08
N VAL A 256 50.53 -4.69 -5.33
CA VAL A 256 51.50 -5.77 -5.37
C VAL A 256 51.50 -6.53 -4.05
N ARG A 257 51.57 -7.85 -4.15
CA ARG A 257 51.71 -8.77 -3.03
C ARG A 257 52.98 -9.59 -3.22
N VAL A 258 53.89 -9.51 -2.27
CA VAL A 258 55.16 -10.25 -2.29
C VAL A 258 55.33 -10.94 -0.96
N GLU A 259 55.53 -12.25 -1.00
CA GLU A 259 55.78 -13.09 0.16
C GLU A 259 57.21 -13.62 0.12
N PHE A 260 57.91 -13.51 1.23
CA PHE A 260 59.32 -13.87 1.35
C PHE A 260 59.58 -14.67 2.63
N THR A 261 60.72 -15.36 2.66
CA THR A 261 61.08 -16.28 3.74
C THR A 261 60.96 -15.59 5.12
N PRO A 262 60.20 -16.19 6.07
CA PRO A 262 59.92 -15.56 7.35
C PRO A 262 61.17 -15.56 8.26
N GLY A 263 61.21 -14.62 9.22
CA GLY A 263 62.23 -14.57 10.27
C GLY A 263 63.54 -13.86 9.90
N VAL A 264 63.61 -13.28 8.69
CA VAL A 264 64.74 -12.42 8.26
C VAL A 264 64.50 -10.95 8.66
N VAL A 265 63.24 -10.57 8.82
CA VAL A 265 62.80 -9.24 9.26
C VAL A 265 62.42 -9.31 10.74
N ALA A 266 62.95 -8.39 11.54
CA ALA A 266 62.55 -8.26 12.93
C ALA A 266 61.17 -7.57 12.99
N GLY A 267 60.11 -8.32 13.33
CA GLY A 267 58.79 -7.75 13.49
C GLY A 267 57.77 -8.72 14.08
N GLU A 268 56.66 -8.17 14.58
CA GLU A 268 55.53 -8.90 15.12
C GLU A 268 54.23 -8.45 14.45
N PRO A 269 53.20 -9.33 14.39
CA PRO A 269 51.87 -8.98 13.91
C PRO A 269 51.34 -7.71 14.57
N GLN A 270 51.05 -6.70 13.76
CA GLN A 270 50.59 -5.41 14.27
C GLN A 270 49.13 -5.49 14.76
N PRO A 271 48.69 -4.58 15.66
CA PRO A 271 47.30 -4.58 16.15
C PRO A 271 46.23 -4.44 15.06
N TRP A 272 46.56 -3.83 13.91
CA TRP A 272 45.65 -3.79 12.77
C TRP A 272 45.56 -5.14 12.05
N GLN A 273 46.65 -5.93 12.01
CA GLN A 273 46.67 -7.25 11.39
C GLN A 273 45.78 -8.22 12.19
N ILE A 274 45.94 -8.26 13.52
CA ILE A 274 45.12 -9.11 14.40
C ILE A 274 43.62 -8.80 14.22
N ARG A 275 43.25 -7.52 14.13
CA ARG A 275 41.86 -7.11 13.88
C ARG A 275 41.38 -7.52 12.49
N ALA A 276 42.19 -7.30 11.46
CA ALA A 276 41.84 -7.66 10.09
C ALA A 276 41.67 -9.19 9.93
N ASP A 277 42.54 -9.99 10.54
CA ASP A 277 42.48 -11.46 10.51
C ASP A 277 41.26 -11.97 11.30
N ALA A 278 40.96 -11.37 12.46
CA ALA A 278 39.75 -11.71 13.22
C ALA A 278 38.46 -11.37 12.46
N GLU A 279 38.41 -10.21 11.78
CA GLU A 279 37.30 -9.81 10.92
C GLU A 279 37.16 -10.72 9.69
N ALA A 280 38.27 -11.17 9.11
CA ALA A 280 38.26 -12.14 8.00
C ALA A 280 37.75 -13.50 8.46
N ALA A 281 38.27 -14.03 9.57
CA ALA A 281 37.84 -15.31 10.14
C ALA A 281 36.35 -15.30 10.54
N ALA A 282 35.85 -14.19 11.12
CA ALA A 282 34.44 -14.05 11.45
C ALA A 282 33.55 -14.06 10.20
N ARG A 283 33.97 -13.40 9.11
CA ARG A 283 33.25 -13.42 7.83
C ARG A 283 33.24 -14.80 7.19
N GLU A 284 34.36 -15.53 7.22
CA GLU A 284 34.43 -16.90 6.72
C GLU A 284 33.54 -17.86 7.52
N ALA A 285 33.50 -17.71 8.85
CA ALA A 285 32.60 -18.46 9.70
C ALA A 285 31.12 -18.19 9.38
N GLU A 286 30.76 -16.92 9.13
CA GLU A 286 29.39 -16.55 8.72
C GLU A 286 29.03 -17.11 7.34
N LEU A 287 29.93 -16.99 6.35
CA LEU A 287 29.73 -17.50 5.00
C LEU A 287 29.59 -19.03 4.98
N SER A 288 30.43 -19.74 5.72
CA SER A 288 30.35 -21.21 5.83
C SER A 288 29.08 -21.67 6.56
N PHE A 289 28.67 -20.97 7.62
CA PHE A 289 27.39 -21.20 8.29
C PHE A 289 26.21 -21.01 7.33
N ARG A 290 26.20 -19.89 6.59
CA ARG A 290 25.16 -19.57 5.60
C ARG A 290 25.13 -20.56 4.44
N ALA A 291 26.29 -20.99 3.94
CA ALA A 291 26.39 -21.98 2.88
C ALA A 291 25.84 -23.34 3.32
N ARG A 292 26.08 -23.74 4.58
CA ARG A 292 25.60 -25.00 5.14
C ARG A 292 24.09 -24.99 5.43
N TRP A 293 23.58 -23.94 6.05
CA TRP A 293 22.19 -23.90 6.56
C TRP A 293 21.20 -23.18 5.64
N GLY A 294 21.68 -22.26 4.79
CA GLY A 294 20.85 -21.49 3.87
C GLY A 294 19.96 -22.37 2.97
N PRO A 295 20.51 -23.39 2.27
CA PRO A 295 19.71 -24.27 1.42
C PRO A 295 18.68 -25.09 2.21
N VAL A 296 19.06 -25.61 3.38
CA VAL A 296 18.17 -26.42 4.24
C VAL A 296 16.98 -25.59 4.71
N LEU A 297 17.22 -24.37 5.21
CA LEU A 297 16.17 -23.46 5.65
C LEU A 297 15.30 -22.98 4.47
N THR A 298 15.90 -22.79 3.29
CA THR A 298 15.15 -22.42 2.08
C THR A 298 14.15 -23.51 1.69
N LEU A 299 14.57 -24.77 1.69
CA LEU A 299 13.68 -25.91 1.42
C LEU A 299 12.61 -26.06 2.50
N LEU A 300 12.98 -25.92 3.78
CA LEU A 300 12.04 -26.01 4.90
C LEU A 300 10.95 -24.94 4.81
N PHE A 301 11.33 -23.66 4.67
CA PHE A 301 10.36 -22.56 4.58
C PHE A 301 9.56 -22.59 3.27
N GLY A 302 10.17 -23.04 2.17
CA GLY A 302 9.46 -23.30 0.92
C GLY A 302 8.39 -24.38 1.07
N ALA A 303 8.73 -25.52 1.70
CA ALA A 303 7.80 -26.60 1.96
C ALA A 303 6.67 -26.18 2.92
N LEU A 304 6.98 -25.43 3.98
CA LEU A 304 5.98 -24.86 4.90
C LEU A 304 5.07 -23.85 4.19
N GLY A 305 5.63 -22.98 3.36
CA GLY A 305 4.85 -22.05 2.54
C GLY A 305 3.87 -22.78 1.63
N LEU A 306 4.33 -23.82 0.93
CA LEU A 306 3.49 -24.65 0.07
C LEU A 306 2.41 -25.41 0.87
N PHE A 307 2.78 -25.95 2.03
CA PHE A 307 1.86 -26.63 2.92
C PHE A 307 0.71 -25.72 3.36
N PHE A 308 1.01 -24.47 3.77
CA PHE A 308 -0.06 -23.53 4.13
C PHE A 308 -0.86 -23.07 2.90
N LEU A 309 -0.20 -22.86 1.77
CA LEU A 309 -0.87 -22.42 0.54
C LEU A 309 -1.85 -23.45 -0.01
N LEU A 310 -1.53 -24.75 0.07
CA LEU A 310 -2.39 -25.83 -0.43
C LEU A 310 -3.27 -26.43 0.67
N GLY A 311 -2.69 -26.67 1.84
CA GLY A 311 -3.38 -27.24 3.00
C GLY A 311 -4.39 -26.28 3.63
N GLY A 312 -4.15 -24.97 3.56
CA GLY A 312 -5.08 -23.94 4.02
C GLY A 312 -6.43 -24.01 3.31
N PRO A 313 -6.49 -23.82 1.98
CA PRO A 313 -7.72 -23.96 1.20
C PRO A 313 -8.41 -25.33 1.37
N ALA A 314 -7.65 -26.43 1.45
CA ALA A 314 -8.20 -27.75 1.72
C ALA A 314 -8.88 -27.83 3.09
N ALA A 315 -8.26 -27.28 4.13
CA ALA A 315 -8.85 -27.20 5.47
C ALA A 315 -10.09 -26.29 5.51
N LEU A 316 -10.07 -25.17 4.79
CA LEU A 316 -11.22 -24.28 4.64
C LEU A 316 -12.40 -25.00 3.98
N TYR A 317 -12.16 -25.72 2.90
CA TYR A 317 -13.18 -26.50 2.21
C TYR A 317 -13.78 -27.56 3.14
N LEU A 318 -12.94 -28.30 3.88
CA LEU A 318 -13.38 -29.30 4.84
C LEU A 318 -14.19 -28.69 6.00
N LEU A 319 -13.80 -27.50 6.46
CA LEU A 319 -14.53 -26.76 7.50
C LEU A 319 -15.93 -26.38 7.02
N TRP A 320 -16.05 -25.81 5.82
CA TRP A 320 -17.34 -25.48 5.21
C TRP A 320 -18.19 -26.71 4.97
N TYR A 321 -17.61 -27.78 4.43
CA TYR A 321 -18.31 -29.03 4.17
C TYR A 321 -18.94 -29.62 5.45
N ARG A 322 -18.28 -29.47 6.60
CA ARG A 322 -18.76 -30.00 7.88
C ARG A 322 -19.72 -29.07 8.63
N LEU A 323 -19.50 -27.75 8.56
CA LEU A 323 -20.19 -26.79 9.42
C LEU A 323 -21.11 -25.82 8.67
N GLY A 324 -20.78 -25.46 7.42
CA GLY A 324 -21.49 -24.43 6.65
C GLY A 324 -22.46 -24.97 5.59
N ARG A 325 -22.39 -26.26 5.24
CA ARG A 325 -23.26 -26.85 4.21
C ARG A 325 -24.69 -27.09 4.74
N ASP A 326 -25.67 -26.46 4.09
CA ASP A 326 -27.09 -26.77 4.28
C ASP A 326 -27.40 -28.22 3.86
N LYS A 327 -28.29 -28.91 4.58
CA LYS A 327 -28.70 -30.27 4.18
C LYS A 327 -29.49 -30.18 2.87
N PRO A 328 -29.20 -31.04 1.88
CA PRO A 328 -30.02 -31.09 0.67
C PRO A 328 -31.44 -31.52 1.05
N VAL A 329 -32.43 -30.74 0.62
CA VAL A 329 -33.85 -31.06 0.79
C VAL A 329 -34.36 -31.61 -0.53
N ASP A 330 -35.06 -32.74 -0.47
CA ASP A 330 -35.71 -33.33 -1.65
C ASP A 330 -36.98 -32.52 -1.95
N MET A 331 -37.05 -31.89 -3.12
CA MET A 331 -38.20 -31.07 -3.49
C MET A 331 -39.34 -31.95 -4.02
N VAL A 332 -40.54 -31.71 -3.52
CA VAL A 332 -41.77 -32.43 -3.96
C VAL A 332 -42.35 -31.82 -5.24
N ALA A 333 -42.05 -30.54 -5.54
CA ALA A 333 -42.49 -29.84 -6.74
C ALA A 333 -41.48 -28.75 -7.19
N ASP A 334 -41.34 -28.57 -8.51
CA ASP A 334 -40.46 -27.54 -9.11
C ASP A 334 -41.01 -26.11 -8.95
N TYR A 335 -42.32 -25.99 -8.74
CA TYR A 335 -43.02 -24.71 -8.52
C TYR A 335 -44.20 -24.89 -7.55
N LEU A 336 -44.53 -23.83 -6.82
CA LEU A 336 -45.71 -23.75 -5.96
C LEU A 336 -46.54 -22.53 -6.39
N PRO A 337 -47.83 -22.70 -6.75
CA PRO A 337 -48.68 -21.58 -7.20
C PRO A 337 -49.21 -20.73 -6.03
N GLU A 338 -49.17 -21.25 -4.80
CA GLU A 338 -49.62 -20.59 -3.59
C GLU A 338 -48.45 -20.45 -2.59
N PRO A 339 -48.46 -19.41 -1.74
CA PRO A 339 -47.44 -19.25 -0.72
C PRO A 339 -47.43 -20.46 0.22
N PRO A 340 -46.25 -20.98 0.60
CA PRO A 340 -46.15 -22.13 1.50
C PRO A 340 -46.64 -21.84 2.93
N ASP A 341 -46.58 -20.58 3.36
CA ASP A 341 -46.88 -20.12 4.73
C ASP A 341 -47.25 -18.62 4.72
N ASP A 342 -47.85 -18.12 5.81
CA ASP A 342 -48.31 -16.73 5.99
C ASP A 342 -47.20 -15.80 6.56
N LEU A 343 -45.93 -16.13 6.30
CA LEU A 343 -44.78 -15.38 6.83
C LEU A 343 -44.66 -13.99 6.20
N ALA A 344 -44.26 -13.02 7.01
CA ALA A 344 -44.00 -11.66 6.52
C ALA A 344 -42.95 -11.67 5.38
N PRO A 345 -43.18 -10.96 4.26
CA PRO A 345 -42.31 -10.99 3.09
C PRO A 345 -40.85 -10.65 3.38
N GLY A 346 -40.59 -9.72 4.32
CA GLY A 346 -39.22 -9.40 4.72
C GLY A 346 -38.50 -10.56 5.43
N VAL A 347 -39.22 -11.35 6.24
CA VAL A 347 -38.69 -12.55 6.91
C VAL A 347 -38.38 -13.62 5.87
N VAL A 348 -39.24 -13.77 4.87
CA VAL A 348 -39.09 -14.72 3.76
C VAL A 348 -37.91 -14.36 2.85
N GLY A 349 -37.73 -13.08 2.53
CA GLY A 349 -36.59 -12.60 1.75
C GLY A 349 -35.26 -12.94 2.44
N THR A 350 -35.13 -12.57 3.72
CA THR A 350 -33.96 -12.90 4.53
C THR A 350 -33.77 -14.40 4.76
N LEU A 351 -34.84 -15.22 4.77
CA LEU A 351 -34.72 -16.67 4.84
C LEU A 351 -34.02 -17.25 3.60
N LEU A 352 -34.33 -16.72 2.41
CA LEU A 352 -33.80 -17.22 1.15
C LEU A 352 -32.34 -16.82 0.91
N ASP A 353 -32.00 -15.55 1.10
CA ASP A 353 -30.67 -15.01 0.78
C ASP A 353 -29.76 -14.79 2.01
N GLU A 354 -30.29 -15.11 3.20
CA GLU A 354 -29.65 -14.99 4.51
C GLU A 354 -29.22 -13.56 4.86
N GLN A 355 -29.74 -12.55 4.16
CA GLN A 355 -29.36 -11.14 4.31
C GLN A 355 -30.61 -10.31 4.58
N ALA A 356 -30.55 -9.49 5.62
CA ALA A 356 -31.58 -8.50 5.89
C ALA A 356 -31.23 -7.20 5.14
N ASP A 357 -31.91 -6.95 4.03
CA ASP A 357 -31.60 -5.87 3.08
C ASP A 357 -32.68 -4.77 3.09
N MET A 358 -32.41 -3.67 2.39
CA MET A 358 -33.42 -2.61 2.21
C MET A 358 -34.65 -3.15 1.47
N GLN A 359 -34.43 -4.13 0.60
CA GLN A 359 -35.47 -4.78 -0.18
C GLN A 359 -36.49 -5.51 0.70
N ASP A 360 -36.05 -6.22 1.74
CA ASP A 360 -36.93 -6.88 2.73
C ASP A 360 -37.77 -5.87 3.52
N ILE A 361 -37.18 -4.70 3.83
CA ILE A 361 -37.86 -3.61 4.52
C ILE A 361 -38.95 -3.00 3.61
N ILE A 362 -38.66 -2.77 2.33
CA ILE A 362 -39.64 -2.27 1.36
C ILE A 362 -40.74 -3.30 1.12
N ALA A 363 -40.40 -4.58 1.00
CA ALA A 363 -41.37 -5.66 0.87
C ALA A 363 -42.36 -5.67 2.04
N THR A 364 -41.84 -5.52 3.26
CA THR A 364 -42.65 -5.40 4.49
C THR A 364 -43.49 -4.13 4.49
N LEU A 365 -42.97 -3.01 3.99
CA LEU A 365 -43.73 -1.77 3.88
C LEU A 365 -44.94 -1.91 2.94
N VAL A 366 -44.75 -2.56 1.78
CA VAL A 366 -45.82 -2.81 0.82
C VAL A 366 -46.83 -3.82 1.36
N ASP A 367 -46.38 -4.84 2.08
CA ASP A 367 -47.25 -5.79 2.79
C ASP A 367 -48.12 -5.10 3.85
N LEU A 368 -47.53 -4.21 4.67
CA LEU A 368 -48.29 -3.39 5.63
C LEU A 368 -49.31 -2.48 4.92
N ALA A 369 -48.99 -1.99 3.73
CA ALA A 369 -49.91 -1.20 2.92
C ALA A 369 -51.08 -2.05 2.39
N GLN A 370 -50.76 -3.25 1.91
CA GLN A 370 -51.73 -4.22 1.45
C GLN A 370 -52.68 -4.66 2.58
N ARG A 371 -52.15 -4.91 3.78
CA ARG A 371 -52.92 -5.21 5.01
C ARG A 371 -53.72 -4.02 5.56
N LYS A 372 -53.67 -2.86 4.90
CA LYS A 372 -54.37 -1.61 5.29
C LYS A 372 -53.86 -0.96 6.57
N VAL A 373 -52.63 -1.26 6.97
CA VAL A 373 -51.97 -0.62 8.12
C VAL A 373 -51.51 0.78 7.73
N ILE A 374 -50.92 0.93 6.54
CA ILE A 374 -50.41 2.20 6.03
C ILE A 374 -50.99 2.54 4.66
N SER A 375 -51.14 3.84 4.37
CA SER A 375 -51.46 4.33 3.02
C SER A 375 -50.28 5.11 2.45
N ILE A 376 -50.08 5.01 1.12
CA ILE A 376 -48.99 5.71 0.44
C ILE A 376 -49.56 6.63 -0.63
N THR A 377 -49.29 7.93 -0.49
CA THR A 377 -49.77 8.96 -1.41
C THR A 377 -48.60 9.62 -2.13
N GLU A 378 -48.66 9.68 -3.46
CA GLU A 378 -47.71 10.42 -4.29
C GLU A 378 -48.03 11.92 -4.21
N GLU A 379 -47.03 12.73 -3.81
CA GLU A 379 -47.07 14.19 -3.85
C GLU A 379 -46.18 14.71 -4.97
N LYS A 380 -46.74 15.56 -5.85
CA LYS A 380 -45.97 16.29 -6.86
C LYS A 380 -45.22 17.44 -6.17
N SER A 381 -43.89 17.33 -6.06
CA SER A 381 -43.06 18.33 -5.38
C SER A 381 -42.26 19.19 -6.37
N GLY A 382 -42.59 20.47 -6.47
CA GLY A 382 -41.73 21.52 -7.03
C GLY A 382 -41.96 21.98 -8.49
N LYS A 383 -41.43 23.17 -8.83
CA LYS A 383 -41.54 23.88 -10.13
C LYS A 383 -40.91 23.14 -11.35
N PHE A 384 -40.21 22.04 -11.13
CA PHE A 384 -39.63 21.20 -12.18
C PHE A 384 -40.31 19.84 -12.13
N MET A 385 -41.00 19.46 -13.22
CA MET A 385 -41.89 18.29 -13.35
C MET A 385 -41.19 16.91 -13.27
N VAL A 386 -40.18 16.71 -12.42
CA VAL A 386 -39.36 15.49 -12.38
C VAL A 386 -39.16 14.89 -10.98
N ALA A 387 -39.34 15.65 -9.89
CA ALA A 387 -39.18 15.12 -8.53
C ALA A 387 -40.55 14.70 -7.92
N ARG A 388 -40.72 13.38 -7.70
CA ARG A 388 -41.86 12.81 -6.97
C ARG A 388 -41.49 12.65 -5.50
N ASP A 389 -42.35 13.08 -4.60
CA ASP A 389 -42.24 12.81 -3.15
C ASP A 389 -43.39 11.90 -2.73
N PHE A 390 -43.22 11.16 -1.63
CA PHE A 390 -44.22 10.21 -1.16
C PHE A 390 -44.54 10.46 0.31
N THR A 391 -45.82 10.50 0.65
CA THR A 391 -46.31 10.65 2.02
C THR A 391 -46.91 9.33 2.49
N TYR A 392 -46.33 8.78 3.55
CA TYR A 392 -46.84 7.61 4.26
C TYR A 392 -47.76 8.07 5.39
N ARG A 393 -48.87 7.35 5.59
CA ARG A 393 -49.77 7.59 6.72
C ARG A 393 -50.14 6.30 7.42
N TYR A 394 -50.16 6.35 8.75
CA TYR A 394 -50.57 5.24 9.60
C TYR A 394 -52.09 5.26 9.78
N GLU A 395 -52.80 4.33 9.15
CA GLU A 395 -54.27 4.30 9.05
C GLU A 395 -54.90 3.41 10.12
N ASN A 396 -54.48 2.15 10.21
CA ASN A 396 -55.07 1.16 11.12
C ASN A 396 -54.04 0.64 12.13
N ARG A 397 -54.19 1.07 13.39
CA ARG A 397 -53.30 0.68 14.50
C ARG A 397 -53.74 -0.58 15.25
N GLU A 398 -54.91 -1.13 14.92
CA GLU A 398 -55.52 -2.24 15.65
C GLU A 398 -55.14 -3.61 15.07
N LEU A 399 -54.54 -3.64 13.88
CA LEU A 399 -54.12 -4.87 13.23
C LEU A 399 -52.88 -5.46 13.92
N PRO A 400 -52.82 -6.80 14.05
CA PRO A 400 -51.65 -7.46 14.62
C PRO A 400 -50.45 -7.24 13.69
N VAL A 401 -49.35 -6.77 14.29
CA VAL A 401 -48.07 -6.56 13.62
C VAL A 401 -46.99 -7.33 14.37
N SER A 402 -46.02 -7.87 13.63
CA SER A 402 -44.87 -8.56 14.20
C SER A 402 -43.95 -7.60 14.98
N THR A 403 -43.02 -8.14 15.75
CA THR A 403 -42.05 -7.33 16.52
C THR A 403 -41.19 -6.46 15.60
N PHE A 404 -40.73 -7.02 14.48
CA PHE A 404 -40.02 -6.27 13.45
C PHE A 404 -40.90 -5.23 12.76
N GLU A 405 -42.12 -5.59 12.38
CA GLU A 405 -43.07 -4.66 11.74
C GLU A 405 -43.40 -3.47 12.66
N ARG A 406 -43.55 -3.70 13.96
CA ARG A 406 -43.75 -2.63 14.95
C ARG A 406 -42.55 -1.70 15.04
N LEU A 407 -41.34 -2.25 15.08
CA LEU A 407 -40.11 -1.45 15.09
C LEU A 407 -39.97 -0.63 13.79
N LEU A 408 -40.38 -1.18 12.65
CA LEU A 408 -40.43 -0.46 11.38
C LEU A 408 -41.40 0.72 11.45
N LEU A 409 -42.62 0.51 11.94
CA LEU A 409 -43.62 1.55 12.11
C LEU A 409 -43.15 2.66 13.06
N ASP A 410 -42.55 2.29 14.19
CA ASP A 410 -42.00 3.24 15.18
C ASP A 410 -40.80 4.04 14.61
N SER A 411 -40.01 3.42 13.73
CA SER A 411 -38.89 4.10 13.05
C SER A 411 -39.32 5.00 11.89
N LEU A 412 -40.50 4.74 11.32
CA LEU A 412 -41.03 5.44 10.15
C LEU A 412 -41.90 6.63 10.53
N PHE A 413 -42.72 6.49 11.58
CA PHE A 413 -43.73 7.48 11.94
C PHE A 413 -43.38 8.22 13.25
N ASP A 414 -43.45 9.55 13.19
CA ASP A 414 -43.50 10.39 14.39
C ASP A 414 -44.89 10.34 15.05
N VAL A 415 -45.05 11.01 16.20
CA VAL A 415 -46.29 11.06 17.02
C VAL A 415 -47.57 11.34 16.21
N ASN A 416 -47.45 12.09 15.10
CA ASN A 416 -48.56 12.48 14.24
C ASN A 416 -49.03 11.39 13.25
N GLY A 417 -48.33 10.26 13.13
CA GLY A 417 -48.71 9.15 12.25
C GLY A 417 -48.62 9.45 10.75
N VAL A 418 -47.85 10.47 10.35
CA VAL A 418 -47.61 10.86 8.97
C VAL A 418 -46.11 11.09 8.78
N ALA A 419 -45.54 10.54 7.72
CA ALA A 419 -44.11 10.68 7.41
C ALA A 419 -43.91 10.96 5.91
N ARG A 420 -43.08 11.95 5.58
CA ARG A 420 -42.69 12.22 4.18
C ARG A 420 -41.39 11.53 3.84
N LEU A 421 -41.31 10.96 2.64
CA LEU A 421 -40.10 10.28 2.18
C LEU A 421 -38.89 11.22 2.16
N SER A 422 -39.08 12.46 1.73
CA SER A 422 -38.03 13.49 1.77
C SER A 422 -37.47 13.78 3.17
N GLU A 423 -38.27 13.64 4.24
CA GLU A 423 -37.85 13.84 5.63
C GLU A 423 -37.02 12.65 6.16
N LEU A 424 -37.25 11.46 5.62
CA LEU A 424 -36.50 10.24 5.96
C LEU A 424 -35.08 10.25 5.37
N LYS A 425 -34.83 11.10 4.37
CA LYS A 425 -33.52 11.28 3.73
C LYS A 425 -32.45 11.62 4.77
N ASN A 426 -31.35 10.87 4.77
CA ASN A 426 -30.24 11.01 5.73
C ASN A 426 -30.63 10.86 7.22
N ARG A 427 -31.83 10.35 7.54
CA ARG A 427 -32.26 10.04 8.92
C ARG A 427 -32.47 8.55 9.12
N PHE A 428 -33.26 7.94 8.24
CA PHE A 428 -33.69 6.55 8.37
C PHE A 428 -32.53 5.54 8.36
N TYR A 429 -31.41 5.86 7.69
CA TYR A 429 -30.23 4.97 7.66
C TYR A 429 -29.68 4.61 9.05
N LYS A 430 -29.95 5.44 10.07
CA LYS A 430 -29.52 5.22 11.46
C LYS A 430 -30.30 4.10 12.15
N GLU A 431 -31.54 3.87 11.73
CA GLU A 431 -32.45 2.85 12.27
C GLU A 431 -32.25 1.49 11.59
N LEU A 432 -31.68 1.47 10.38
CA LEU A 432 -31.43 0.23 9.62
C LEU A 432 -30.68 -0.86 10.39
N PRO A 433 -29.62 -0.59 11.17
CA PRO A 433 -28.95 -1.63 11.93
C PRO A 433 -29.86 -2.29 12.98
N ALA A 434 -30.75 -1.53 13.62
CA ALA A 434 -31.70 -2.05 14.59
C ALA A 434 -32.78 -2.90 13.90
N LEU A 435 -33.31 -2.42 12.77
CA LEU A 435 -34.28 -3.15 11.94
C LEU A 435 -33.71 -4.48 11.43
N LYS A 436 -32.49 -4.47 10.86
CA LYS A 436 -31.81 -5.69 10.41
C LYS A 436 -31.64 -6.71 11.54
N LYS A 437 -31.24 -6.23 12.73
CA LYS A 437 -31.07 -7.08 13.91
C LYS A 437 -32.40 -7.69 14.38
N ALA A 438 -33.49 -6.94 14.34
CA ALA A 438 -34.83 -7.44 14.67
C ALA A 438 -35.28 -8.50 13.66
N LEU A 439 -35.04 -8.28 12.36
CA LEU A 439 -35.36 -9.24 11.31
C LEU A 439 -34.55 -10.55 11.47
N TYR A 440 -33.24 -10.44 11.75
CA TYR A 440 -32.41 -11.60 12.10
C TYR A 440 -32.86 -12.31 13.39
N HIS A 441 -33.38 -11.56 14.36
CA HIS A 441 -33.94 -12.14 15.58
C HIS A 441 -35.19 -12.96 15.27
N GLU A 442 -36.09 -12.42 14.44
CA GLU A 442 -37.35 -13.05 14.07
C GLU A 442 -37.15 -14.38 13.32
N VAL A 443 -36.25 -14.42 12.31
CA VAL A 443 -35.91 -15.68 11.61
C VAL A 443 -35.22 -16.71 12.52
N THR A 444 -34.55 -16.27 13.58
CA THR A 444 -33.90 -17.16 14.56
C THR A 444 -34.92 -17.67 15.58
N GLU A 445 -35.82 -16.81 16.05
CA GLU A 445 -36.88 -17.13 17.01
C GLU A 445 -37.89 -18.13 16.42
N GLN A 446 -38.18 -18.01 15.12
CA GLN A 446 -39.00 -18.97 14.37
C GLN A 446 -38.26 -20.30 14.08
N GLY A 447 -36.99 -20.42 14.45
CA GLY A 447 -36.21 -21.66 14.34
C GLY A 447 -35.69 -21.97 12.94
N PHE A 448 -35.67 -21.01 12.00
CA PHE A 448 -35.12 -21.22 10.66
C PHE A 448 -33.58 -21.18 10.62
N PHE A 449 -32.97 -20.53 11.60
CA PHE A 449 -31.52 -20.52 11.80
C PHE A 449 -31.17 -20.88 13.25
N ASP A 450 -30.15 -21.73 13.46
CA ASP A 450 -29.67 -22.09 14.81
C ASP A 450 -29.06 -20.90 15.55
N ARG A 451 -28.45 -19.98 14.79
CA ARG A 451 -27.81 -18.76 15.27
C ARG A 451 -28.03 -17.68 14.22
N SER A 452 -28.11 -16.42 14.66
CA SER A 452 -28.33 -15.31 13.74
C SER A 452 -27.21 -15.26 12.68
N PRO A 453 -27.54 -15.22 11.37
CA PRO A 453 -26.55 -15.22 10.28
C PRO A 453 -25.47 -14.15 10.42
N GLU A 454 -25.85 -12.95 10.86
CA GLU A 454 -24.92 -11.84 11.10
C GLU A 454 -23.86 -12.17 12.17
N LYS A 455 -24.24 -12.83 13.28
CA LYS A 455 -23.29 -13.18 14.35
C LYS A 455 -22.30 -14.22 13.86
N VAL A 456 -22.76 -15.20 13.09
CA VAL A 456 -21.91 -16.23 12.48
C VAL A 456 -20.90 -15.57 11.54
N ARG A 457 -21.36 -14.73 10.60
CA ARG A 457 -20.49 -13.99 9.67
C ARG A 457 -19.45 -13.14 10.41
N ASN A 458 -19.86 -12.40 11.44
CA ASN A 458 -18.96 -11.54 12.20
C ASN A 458 -17.95 -12.34 13.03
N GLN A 459 -18.34 -13.48 13.61
CA GLN A 459 -17.43 -14.33 14.39
C GLN A 459 -16.33 -14.91 13.49
N TYR A 460 -16.71 -15.50 12.36
CA TYR A 460 -15.75 -16.06 11.39
C TYR A 460 -14.94 -14.95 10.70
N GLY A 461 -15.56 -13.80 10.40
CA GLY A 461 -14.86 -12.63 9.86
C GLY A 461 -13.80 -12.08 10.82
N CYS A 462 -14.14 -11.91 12.09
CA CYS A 462 -13.20 -11.47 13.13
C CYS A 462 -12.04 -12.45 13.28
N LEU A 463 -12.33 -13.75 13.32
CA LEU A 463 -11.30 -14.79 13.38
C LEU A 463 -10.38 -14.75 12.14
N GLY A 464 -10.93 -14.53 10.95
CA GLY A 464 -10.17 -14.34 9.71
C GLY A 464 -9.25 -13.12 9.75
N VAL A 465 -9.71 -11.98 10.29
CA VAL A 465 -8.88 -10.78 10.48
C VAL A 465 -7.76 -11.05 11.49
N CYS A 466 -8.06 -11.71 12.62
CA CYS A 466 -7.04 -12.10 13.60
C CYS A 466 -5.98 -13.02 12.97
N LEU A 467 -6.38 -14.01 12.18
CA LEU A 467 -5.46 -14.90 11.46
C LEU A 467 -4.60 -14.14 10.45
N LEU A 468 -5.16 -13.15 9.75
CA LEU A 468 -4.42 -12.30 8.81
C LEU A 468 -3.34 -11.48 9.52
N VAL A 469 -3.68 -10.87 10.65
CA VAL A 469 -2.72 -10.09 11.46
C VAL A 469 -1.62 -11.00 11.99
N LEU A 470 -1.97 -12.18 12.51
CA LEU A 470 -1.00 -13.17 12.99
C LEU A 470 -0.08 -13.66 11.85
N ALA A 471 -0.62 -13.90 10.66
CA ALA A 471 0.16 -14.27 9.48
C ALA A 471 1.16 -13.17 9.08
N GLY A 472 0.73 -11.90 9.12
CA GLY A 472 1.60 -10.75 8.87
C GLY A 472 2.73 -10.62 9.90
N LEU A 473 2.40 -10.73 11.19
CA LEU A 473 3.40 -10.70 12.26
C LEU A 473 4.37 -11.87 12.19
N ALA A 474 3.88 -13.08 11.90
CA ALA A 474 4.73 -14.26 11.71
C ALA A 474 5.63 -14.11 10.49
N GLY A 475 5.12 -13.62 9.35
CA GLY A 475 5.90 -13.37 8.15
C GLY A 475 6.99 -12.30 8.36
N LEU A 476 6.65 -11.20 9.04
CA LEU A 476 7.61 -10.16 9.39
C LEU A 476 8.66 -10.67 10.40
N GLY A 477 8.25 -11.40 11.43
CA GLY A 477 9.16 -11.98 12.42
C GLY A 477 10.11 -13.01 11.82
N LEU A 478 9.62 -13.86 10.92
CA LEU A 478 10.47 -14.80 10.20
C LEU A 478 11.45 -14.08 9.26
N TRP A 479 11.00 -13.03 8.56
CA TRP A 479 11.88 -12.22 7.72
C TRP A 479 12.98 -11.52 8.52
N THR A 480 12.65 -10.86 9.64
CA THR A 480 13.66 -10.15 10.43
C THR A 480 14.71 -11.11 11.02
N LEU A 481 14.30 -12.32 11.44
CA LEU A 481 15.19 -13.31 12.02
C LEU A 481 16.04 -14.06 10.98
N PHE A 482 15.51 -14.31 9.77
CA PHE A 482 16.14 -15.23 8.80
C PHE A 482 16.51 -14.60 7.45
N SER A 483 16.27 -13.29 7.24
CA SER A 483 16.63 -12.59 5.98
C SER A 483 18.14 -12.66 5.66
N GLY A 484 18.99 -12.72 6.68
CA GLY A 484 20.43 -12.94 6.51
C GLY A 484 20.81 -14.33 6.00
N LEU A 485 19.90 -15.32 6.13
CA LEU A 485 20.14 -16.72 5.76
C LEU A 485 19.41 -17.11 4.46
N THR A 486 18.12 -16.75 4.35
CA THR A 486 17.29 -17.09 3.19
C THR A 486 16.17 -16.08 2.95
N GLY A 487 15.94 -15.75 1.67
CA GLY A 487 14.79 -14.95 1.26
C GLY A 487 13.46 -15.71 1.33
N ALA A 488 13.48 -17.04 1.43
CA ALA A 488 12.29 -17.88 1.51
C ALA A 488 11.55 -17.81 2.86
N ALA A 489 12.12 -17.14 3.86
CA ALA A 489 11.53 -17.01 5.20
C ALA A 489 10.15 -16.34 5.20
N VAL A 490 9.81 -15.56 4.18
CA VAL A 490 8.50 -14.90 4.02
C VAL A 490 7.41 -15.85 3.50
N LEU A 491 7.78 -16.93 2.82
CA LEU A 491 6.82 -17.82 2.14
C LEU A 491 5.77 -18.45 3.08
N PRO A 492 6.09 -18.91 4.30
CA PRO A 492 5.08 -19.37 5.25
C PRO A 492 4.07 -18.29 5.64
N GLY A 493 4.55 -17.05 5.82
CA GLY A 493 3.68 -15.90 6.11
C GLY A 493 2.71 -15.61 4.97
N ILE A 494 3.16 -15.70 3.71
CA ILE A 494 2.30 -15.54 2.53
C ILE A 494 1.26 -16.67 2.46
N GLY A 495 1.65 -17.93 2.66
CA GLY A 495 0.72 -19.07 2.65
C GLY A 495 -0.36 -18.96 3.72
N LEU A 496 0.02 -18.53 4.93
CA LEU A 496 -0.93 -18.25 6.01
C LEU A 496 -1.84 -17.06 5.69
N ALA A 497 -1.31 -15.99 5.10
CA ALA A 497 -2.10 -14.83 4.70
C ALA A 497 -3.14 -15.18 3.62
N ALA A 498 -2.76 -16.00 2.63
CA ALA A 498 -3.68 -16.52 1.62
C ALA A 498 -4.80 -17.36 2.25
N THR A 499 -4.46 -18.20 3.23
CA THR A 499 -5.43 -18.99 4.00
C THR A 499 -6.38 -18.11 4.81
N ALA A 500 -5.84 -17.08 5.49
CA ALA A 500 -6.65 -16.13 6.25
C ALA A 500 -7.60 -15.34 5.34
N LEU A 501 -7.16 -14.95 4.15
CA LEU A 501 -8.02 -14.31 3.15
C LEU A 501 -9.11 -15.26 2.66
N GLY A 502 -8.78 -16.53 2.41
CA GLY A 502 -9.77 -17.56 2.12
C GLY A 502 -10.80 -17.72 3.23
N PHE A 503 -10.38 -17.65 4.49
CA PHE A 503 -11.25 -17.70 5.67
C PHE A 503 -12.23 -16.51 5.71
N LEU A 504 -11.77 -15.31 5.36
CA LEU A 504 -12.61 -14.10 5.26
C LEU A 504 -13.64 -14.18 4.12
N LEU A 505 -13.28 -14.80 3.00
CA LEU A 505 -14.24 -15.05 1.93
C LEU A 505 -15.26 -16.10 2.35
N LEU A 506 -14.80 -17.16 3.01
CA LEU A 506 -15.64 -18.25 3.46
C LEU A 506 -16.63 -17.81 4.55
N SER A 507 -16.27 -16.85 5.41
CA SER A 507 -17.13 -16.37 6.49
C SER A 507 -18.49 -15.88 6.01
N ARG A 508 -18.59 -15.41 4.75
CA ARG A 508 -19.86 -14.99 4.14
C ARG A 508 -20.84 -16.15 3.94
N PHE A 509 -20.32 -17.35 3.67
CA PHE A 509 -21.06 -18.57 3.32
C PHE A 509 -21.12 -19.60 4.46
N MET A 510 -20.71 -19.20 5.67
CA MET A 510 -20.74 -20.04 6.86
C MET A 510 -22.07 -20.09 7.62
N PRO A 511 -22.98 -19.10 7.55
CA PRO A 511 -24.32 -19.28 8.13
C PRO A 511 -25.00 -20.51 7.53
N ARG A 512 -25.70 -21.25 8.39
CA ARG A 512 -26.37 -22.49 8.02
C ARG A 512 -27.83 -22.44 8.45
N LYS A 513 -28.73 -22.87 7.57
CA LYS A 513 -30.15 -23.01 7.86
C LYS A 513 -30.40 -24.28 8.67
N THR A 514 -31.41 -24.26 9.53
CA THR A 514 -31.90 -25.47 10.21
C THR A 514 -32.57 -26.39 9.19
N ASP A 515 -32.84 -27.64 9.56
CA ASP A 515 -33.51 -28.59 8.67
C ASP A 515 -34.90 -28.07 8.25
N ALA A 516 -35.66 -27.49 9.19
CA ALA A 516 -36.95 -26.85 8.92
C ALA A 516 -36.81 -25.57 8.07
N GLY A 517 -35.82 -24.74 8.37
CA GLY A 517 -35.55 -23.52 7.60
C GLY A 517 -35.11 -23.81 6.16
N ALA A 518 -34.32 -24.86 5.94
CA ALA A 518 -33.91 -25.29 4.61
C ALA A 518 -35.09 -25.83 3.78
N GLU A 519 -35.99 -26.60 4.40
CA GLU A 519 -37.20 -27.09 3.73
C GLU A 519 -38.13 -25.95 3.35
N LEU A 520 -38.37 -25.02 4.27
CA LEU A 520 -39.22 -23.87 4.00
C LEU A 520 -38.60 -22.95 2.95
N ALA A 521 -37.29 -22.72 3.01
CA ALA A 521 -36.56 -21.97 1.98
C ALA A 521 -36.69 -22.63 0.59
N ALA A 522 -36.63 -23.97 0.50
CA ALA A 522 -36.84 -24.66 -0.77
C ALA A 522 -38.27 -24.45 -1.32
N ARG A 523 -39.29 -24.50 -0.46
CA ARG A 523 -40.68 -24.21 -0.85
C ARG A 523 -40.86 -22.76 -1.31
N TRP A 524 -40.28 -21.80 -0.59
CA TRP A 524 -40.31 -20.39 -1.00
C TRP A 524 -39.52 -20.14 -2.29
N GLN A 525 -38.44 -20.89 -2.54
CA GLN A 525 -37.70 -20.84 -3.79
C GLN A 525 -38.53 -21.36 -4.98
N ALA A 526 -39.35 -22.39 -4.77
CA ALA A 526 -40.31 -22.88 -5.76
C ALA A 526 -41.43 -21.85 -6.02
N PHE A 527 -41.92 -21.16 -4.98
CA PHE A 527 -42.87 -20.05 -5.14
C PHE A 527 -42.25 -18.84 -5.87
N LYS A 528 -40.98 -18.52 -5.59
CA LYS A 528 -40.20 -17.51 -6.34
C LYS A 528 -40.09 -17.88 -7.82
N SER A 529 -39.82 -19.14 -8.14
CA SER A 529 -39.81 -19.62 -9.54
C SER A 529 -41.18 -19.46 -10.20
N TYR A 530 -42.26 -19.77 -9.48
CA TYR A 530 -43.63 -19.53 -9.96
C TYR A 530 -43.88 -18.05 -10.26
N LEU A 531 -43.62 -17.13 -9.32
CA LEU A 531 -43.85 -15.69 -9.54
C LEU A 531 -43.01 -15.13 -10.69
N ARG A 532 -41.79 -15.63 -10.86
CA ARG A 532 -40.92 -15.23 -11.98
C ARG A 532 -41.49 -15.70 -13.32
N ASP A 533 -42.02 -16.91 -13.39
CA ASP A 533 -42.43 -17.59 -14.62
C ASP A 533 -43.96 -17.81 -14.70
N ILE A 534 -44.74 -16.92 -14.07
CA ILE A 534 -46.20 -17.06 -13.87
C ILE A 534 -47.01 -17.17 -15.16
N ASP A 535 -46.54 -16.55 -16.24
CA ASP A 535 -47.07 -16.61 -17.60
C ASP A 535 -47.04 -18.01 -18.21
N ARG A 536 -46.18 -18.90 -17.71
CA ARG A 536 -46.07 -20.28 -18.15
C ARG A 536 -47.03 -21.22 -17.43
N TYR A 537 -47.41 -20.87 -16.20
CA TYR A 537 -48.08 -21.79 -15.27
C TYR A 537 -49.54 -21.44 -15.00
N SER A 538 -49.92 -20.17 -15.19
CA SER A 538 -51.27 -19.67 -14.88
C SER A 538 -51.73 -18.65 -15.92
N ASP A 539 -53.05 -18.55 -16.11
CA ASP A 539 -53.64 -17.51 -16.94
C ASP A 539 -53.58 -16.15 -16.23
N LEU A 540 -52.92 -15.18 -16.87
CA LEU A 540 -52.74 -13.84 -16.34
C LEU A 540 -54.07 -13.07 -16.24
N GLU A 541 -55.05 -13.37 -17.09
CA GLU A 541 -56.36 -12.73 -17.04
C GLU A 541 -57.17 -13.14 -15.80
N GLU A 542 -57.00 -14.37 -15.32
CA GLU A 542 -57.65 -14.86 -14.09
C GLU A 542 -56.96 -14.32 -12.84
N GLN A 543 -55.63 -14.18 -12.89
CA GLN A 543 -54.82 -13.72 -11.75
C GLN A 543 -54.75 -12.20 -11.62
N LYS A 544 -55.26 -11.44 -12.59
CA LYS A 544 -55.21 -9.97 -12.59
C LYS A 544 -55.88 -9.35 -11.36
N GLU A 545 -56.86 -9.97 -10.73
CA GLU A 545 -57.51 -9.42 -9.53
C GLU A 545 -56.72 -9.67 -8.24
N LEU A 546 -55.77 -10.62 -8.28
CA LEU A 546 -54.98 -11.05 -7.12
C LEU A 546 -53.52 -10.62 -7.22
N TRP A 547 -53.10 -9.95 -8.29
CA TRP A 547 -51.70 -9.63 -8.55
C TRP A 547 -51.04 -8.81 -7.41
N ASP A 548 -51.78 -7.87 -6.82
CA ASP A 548 -51.36 -7.04 -5.69
C ASP A 548 -51.06 -7.88 -4.44
N ARG A 549 -51.69 -9.05 -4.31
CA ARG A 549 -51.49 -9.94 -3.16
C ARG A 549 -50.09 -10.53 -3.10
N TRP A 550 -49.47 -10.79 -4.24
CA TRP A 550 -48.14 -11.39 -4.30
C TRP A 550 -47.02 -10.39 -4.56
N LEU A 551 -47.36 -9.12 -4.78
CA LEU A 551 -46.40 -8.05 -5.01
C LEU A 551 -45.38 -7.90 -3.86
N PRO A 552 -45.77 -7.94 -2.56
CA PRO A 552 -44.80 -7.86 -1.48
C PRO A 552 -43.73 -8.96 -1.53
N TYR A 553 -44.13 -10.20 -1.83
CA TYR A 553 -43.21 -11.33 -1.98
C TYR A 553 -42.34 -11.20 -3.23
N ALA A 554 -42.88 -10.71 -4.35
CA ALA A 554 -42.09 -10.43 -5.54
C ALA A 554 -40.98 -9.40 -5.28
N ILE A 555 -41.27 -8.39 -4.45
CA ILE A 555 -40.28 -7.41 -3.97
C ILE A 555 -39.24 -8.09 -3.08
N ALA A 556 -39.65 -8.89 -2.09
CA ALA A 556 -38.71 -9.63 -1.23
C ALA A 556 -37.75 -10.53 -2.04
N PHE A 557 -38.25 -11.15 -3.11
CA PHE A 557 -37.44 -12.03 -3.97
C PHE A 557 -36.59 -11.31 -5.03
N GLY A 558 -36.91 -10.04 -5.33
CA GLY A 558 -36.22 -9.23 -6.35
C GLY A 558 -36.68 -9.49 -7.77
N VAL A 559 -37.92 -9.95 -7.93
CA VAL A 559 -38.55 -10.22 -9.23
C VAL A 559 -39.71 -9.26 -9.53
N ASP A 560 -39.93 -8.27 -8.67
CA ASP A 560 -40.98 -7.24 -8.76
C ASP A 560 -41.03 -6.55 -10.12
N SER A 561 -39.88 -6.15 -10.68
CA SER A 561 -39.84 -5.45 -11.96
C SER A 561 -40.27 -6.31 -13.15
N GLN A 562 -40.08 -7.63 -13.08
CA GLN A 562 -40.55 -8.58 -14.10
C GLN A 562 -42.03 -8.90 -13.88
N TYR A 563 -42.41 -9.08 -12.61
CA TYR A 563 -43.77 -9.36 -12.18
C TYR A 563 -44.74 -8.22 -12.56
N ILE A 564 -44.43 -6.97 -12.21
CA ILE A 564 -45.27 -5.79 -12.53
C ILE A 564 -45.46 -5.65 -14.05
N ARG A 565 -44.40 -5.86 -14.85
CA ARG A 565 -44.49 -5.76 -16.31
C ARG A 565 -45.42 -6.80 -16.94
N LYS A 566 -45.47 -8.01 -16.38
CA LYS A 566 -46.38 -9.07 -16.86
C LYS A 566 -47.85 -8.69 -16.62
N PHE A 567 -48.16 -8.13 -15.44
CA PHE A 567 -49.51 -7.68 -15.11
C PHE A 567 -49.91 -6.36 -15.75
N GLU A 568 -48.95 -5.51 -16.10
CA GLU A 568 -49.16 -4.32 -16.93
C GLU A 568 -49.65 -4.70 -18.34
N ALA A 569 -49.14 -5.79 -18.91
CA ALA A 569 -49.53 -6.25 -20.24
C ALA A 569 -51.00 -6.71 -20.34
N VAL A 570 -51.60 -7.14 -19.21
CA VAL A 570 -53.00 -7.60 -19.13
C VAL A 570 -53.93 -6.57 -18.47
N ASP A 571 -53.48 -5.32 -18.34
CA ASP A 571 -54.24 -4.18 -17.77
C ASP A 571 -54.86 -4.49 -16.39
N ALA A 572 -54.07 -5.06 -15.48
CA ALA A 572 -54.51 -5.37 -14.12
C ALA A 572 -55.01 -4.11 -13.37
N PRO A 573 -55.98 -4.22 -12.43
CA PRO A 573 -56.44 -3.10 -11.63
C PRO A 573 -55.33 -2.51 -10.75
N ALA A 574 -55.37 -1.20 -10.54
CA ALA A 574 -54.44 -0.52 -9.64
C ALA A 574 -54.59 -0.97 -8.18
N PRO A 575 -53.49 -1.00 -7.39
CA PRO A 575 -53.55 -1.41 -6.00
C PRO A 575 -54.20 -0.32 -5.14
N GLY A 576 -55.16 -0.67 -4.30
CA GLY A 576 -55.96 0.31 -3.55
C GLY A 576 -55.21 1.04 -2.44
N TRP A 577 -54.02 0.57 -2.06
CA TRP A 577 -53.16 1.20 -1.06
C TRP A 577 -52.25 2.31 -1.63
N TYR A 578 -52.06 2.37 -2.96
CA TYR A 578 -51.27 3.39 -3.66
C TYR A 578 -52.16 4.48 -4.24
N ILE A 579 -51.90 5.74 -3.87
CA ILE A 579 -52.69 6.89 -4.32
C ILE A 579 -51.79 7.80 -5.18
N PRO A 580 -51.98 7.87 -6.51
CA PRO A 580 -51.08 8.59 -7.43
C PRO A 580 -51.25 10.12 -7.41
N ASP A 581 -52.33 10.66 -6.82
CA ASP A 581 -52.53 12.10 -6.72
C ASP A 581 -53.24 12.51 -5.41
N PRO A 582 -52.81 13.59 -4.73
CA PRO A 582 -53.44 14.03 -3.49
C PRO A 582 -54.89 14.50 -3.66
N THR A 583 -55.32 14.87 -4.87
CA THR A 583 -56.73 15.23 -5.13
C THR A 583 -57.64 14.01 -5.14
N MET A 584 -57.09 12.84 -5.47
CA MET A 584 -57.76 11.54 -5.41
C MET A 584 -57.81 10.98 -3.99
N TYR A 585 -57.08 11.58 -3.05
CA TYR A 585 -56.97 11.13 -1.67
C TYR A 585 -58.32 10.98 -0.94
N GLY A 586 -59.26 11.92 -1.09
CA GLY A 586 -60.54 11.87 -0.37
C GLY A 586 -61.46 10.70 -0.80
N PRO A 587 -61.82 10.60 -2.09
CA PRO A 587 -62.65 9.52 -2.59
C PRO A 587 -61.99 8.15 -2.42
N TYR A 588 -60.74 7.96 -2.89
CA TYR A 588 -60.07 6.66 -2.88
C TYR A 588 -59.82 6.14 -1.47
N ARG A 589 -59.42 7.00 -0.53
CA ARG A 589 -59.22 6.61 0.87
C ARG A 589 -60.51 6.08 1.50
N ARG A 590 -61.67 6.66 1.19
CA ARG A 590 -62.95 6.18 1.72
C ARG A 590 -63.31 4.79 1.18
N TRP A 591 -62.96 4.49 -0.07
CA TRP A 591 -63.19 3.17 -0.67
C TRP A 591 -62.34 2.08 -0.04
N TYR A 592 -61.07 2.36 0.24
CA TYR A 592 -60.13 1.34 0.70
C TYR A 592 -60.04 1.21 2.24
N TYR A 593 -60.11 2.34 2.96
CA TYR A 593 -59.93 2.44 4.42
C TYR A 593 -61.18 2.86 5.21
N GLY A 594 -62.28 3.24 4.54
CA GLY A 594 -63.51 3.68 5.22
C GLY A 594 -64.48 2.53 5.55
N PRO A 595 -65.42 2.72 6.48
CA PRO A 595 -66.59 1.85 6.58
C PRO A 595 -67.38 1.98 5.27
N GLY A 596 -67.45 0.90 4.50
CA GLY A 596 -67.99 0.90 3.14
C GLY A 596 -69.44 1.43 3.05
N PRO A 597 -69.89 1.89 1.87
CA PRO A 597 -71.29 2.25 1.68
C PRO A 597 -72.15 0.99 1.85
N VAL A 598 -73.08 1.04 2.79
CA VAL A 598 -74.11 0.02 2.95
C VAL A 598 -75.02 0.04 1.73
N GLY A 599 -75.02 -1.05 0.97
CA GLY A 599 -76.11 -1.44 0.07
C GLY A 599 -76.04 -0.90 -1.36
N GLN A 600 -75.30 -1.59 -2.23
CA GLN A 600 -75.83 -2.11 -3.51
C GLN A 600 -74.80 -3.04 -4.18
N PRO A 601 -75.18 -4.25 -4.59
CA PRO A 601 -74.28 -5.13 -5.33
C PRO A 601 -74.08 -4.63 -6.77
N LEU A 602 -72.82 -4.53 -7.19
CA LEU A 602 -72.44 -4.35 -8.58
C LEU A 602 -72.90 -5.57 -9.39
N ARG A 603 -73.87 -5.40 -10.29
CA ARG A 603 -74.22 -6.42 -11.30
C ARG A 603 -73.40 -6.17 -12.58
N PRO A 604 -72.90 -7.22 -13.25
CA PRO A 604 -72.15 -7.10 -14.49
C PRO A 604 -73.07 -6.70 -15.65
N ALA A 605 -72.56 -5.85 -16.54
CA ALA A 605 -73.27 -5.42 -17.74
C ALA A 605 -73.28 -6.55 -18.79
N GLY A 606 -74.44 -7.21 -18.95
CA GLY A 606 -74.74 -8.14 -20.04
C GLY A 606 -76.16 -7.88 -20.56
N GLY A 607 -76.30 -7.73 -21.88
CA GLY A 607 -77.47 -7.18 -22.55
C GLY A 607 -78.74 -8.04 -22.56
N GLY A 608 -79.88 -7.40 -22.86
CA GLY A 608 -81.17 -8.07 -23.10
C GLY A 608 -82.34 -7.08 -23.19
N ALA A 609 -83.25 -7.30 -24.12
CA ALA A 609 -84.21 -6.33 -24.64
C ALA A 609 -85.54 -6.16 -23.85
N ARG A 610 -86.22 -5.03 -24.17
CA ARG A 610 -87.67 -4.78 -24.25
C ARG A 610 -88.51 -4.41 -23.01
N ALA A 611 -89.08 -3.18 -23.14
CA ALA A 611 -90.49 -2.78 -23.01
C ALA A 611 -91.07 -2.34 -21.64
N GLY A 612 -91.48 -1.05 -21.58
CA GLY A 612 -92.73 -0.59 -20.98
C GLY A 612 -92.64 0.36 -19.75
N GLY A 613 -93.09 1.63 -19.92
CA GLY A 613 -93.75 2.40 -18.85
C GLY A 613 -93.02 3.58 -18.18
N GLU A 614 -93.26 4.79 -18.71
CA GLU A 614 -93.51 6.10 -18.03
C GLU A 614 -92.56 6.67 -16.93
N THR A 615 -91.69 7.62 -17.38
CA THR A 615 -91.25 8.97 -16.85
C THR A 615 -91.36 9.35 -15.34
N PRO A 616 -90.43 10.20 -14.78
CA PRO A 616 -90.06 11.51 -15.35
C PRO A 616 -88.59 12.01 -15.23
N GLY A 617 -88.07 12.53 -16.35
CA GLY A 617 -87.37 13.83 -16.44
C GLY A 617 -85.94 13.97 -15.91
N MET A 618 -84.95 13.54 -16.69
CA MET A 618 -83.66 14.25 -16.78
C MET A 618 -83.66 15.18 -18.02
N PRO A 619 -83.03 16.36 -17.97
CA PRO A 619 -82.92 17.22 -19.14
C PRO A 619 -81.97 16.61 -20.17
N SER A 620 -82.47 16.47 -21.39
CA SER A 620 -81.77 16.04 -22.60
C SER A 620 -80.81 17.11 -23.13
N GLY A 621 -79.66 16.68 -23.65
CA GLY A 621 -78.76 17.51 -24.45
C GLY A 621 -77.59 16.72 -25.08
N SER A 622 -77.90 15.98 -26.15
CA SER A 622 -77.13 15.56 -27.35
C SER A 622 -75.60 15.30 -27.37
N PRO A 623 -75.13 14.45 -28.31
CA PRO A 623 -73.89 13.67 -28.20
C PRO A 623 -72.72 14.25 -28.99
N ALA A 624 -71.55 14.36 -28.36
CA ALA A 624 -70.21 14.31 -28.95
C ALA A 624 -69.22 14.89 -27.95
N GLY A 625 -68.21 14.10 -27.57
CA GLY A 625 -67.12 14.58 -26.72
C GLY A 625 -66.76 13.59 -25.63
N GLY A 626 -66.23 12.42 -26.01
CA GLY A 626 -65.40 11.64 -25.10
C GLY A 626 -64.17 12.48 -24.79
N GLY A 627 -64.25 13.29 -23.75
CA GLY A 627 -63.15 14.13 -23.32
C GLY A 627 -61.97 13.28 -22.87
N LEU A 628 -60.76 13.78 -23.09
CA LEU A 628 -59.52 13.26 -22.48
C LEU A 628 -59.66 13.01 -20.97
N GLY A 629 -60.61 13.67 -20.30
CA GLY A 629 -60.94 13.51 -18.88
C GLY A 629 -61.68 12.23 -18.46
N ASP A 630 -62.37 11.53 -19.36
CA ASP A 630 -62.96 10.20 -19.06
C ASP A 630 -61.97 9.08 -19.39
N VAL A 631 -61.18 9.24 -20.46
CA VAL A 631 -60.06 8.35 -20.81
C VAL A 631 -58.96 8.42 -19.76
N SER A 632 -58.66 9.59 -19.21
CA SER A 632 -57.71 9.74 -18.10
C SER A 632 -58.22 9.19 -16.77
N ARG A 633 -59.55 9.18 -16.54
CA ARG A 633 -60.15 8.53 -15.37
C ARG A 633 -60.08 7.01 -15.46
N GLY A 634 -60.24 6.43 -16.65
CA GLY A 634 -60.04 4.99 -16.89
C GLY A 634 -58.57 4.56 -16.80
N LEU A 635 -57.65 5.34 -17.38
CA LEU A 635 -56.20 5.12 -17.28
C LEU A 635 -55.68 5.34 -15.85
N GLY A 636 -56.34 6.18 -15.06
CA GLY A 636 -56.04 6.40 -13.64
C GLY A 636 -56.55 5.29 -12.71
N SER A 637 -57.20 4.24 -13.24
CA SER A 637 -57.64 3.07 -12.44
C SER A 637 -56.93 1.76 -12.81
N SER A 638 -56.12 1.76 -13.87
CA SER A 638 -55.40 0.58 -14.33
C SER A 638 -53.90 0.63 -14.02
N LEU A 639 -53.29 -0.55 -13.89
CA LEU A 639 -51.89 -0.71 -13.53
C LEU A 639 -50.96 -0.06 -14.57
N ALA A 640 -51.31 -0.10 -15.86
CA ALA A 640 -50.51 0.52 -16.92
C ALA A 640 -50.35 2.04 -16.74
N GLY A 641 -51.35 2.73 -16.16
CA GLY A 641 -51.25 4.15 -15.82
C GLY A 641 -50.47 4.44 -14.54
N MET A 642 -50.37 3.48 -13.62
CA MET A 642 -49.75 3.64 -12.30
C MET A 642 -48.37 2.98 -12.15
N SER A 643 -47.99 2.07 -13.05
CA SER A 643 -46.76 1.27 -12.99
C SER A 643 -45.52 2.14 -12.84
N ALA A 644 -45.45 3.25 -13.58
CA ALA A 644 -44.37 4.23 -13.49
C ALA A 644 -44.30 4.95 -12.14
N GLY A 645 -45.45 5.20 -11.50
CA GLY A 645 -45.55 5.79 -10.16
C GLY A 645 -45.09 4.80 -9.09
N LEU A 646 -45.61 3.58 -9.15
CA LEU A 646 -45.27 2.49 -8.24
C LEU A 646 -43.78 2.10 -8.34
N GLY A 647 -43.23 1.99 -9.55
CA GLY A 647 -41.80 1.73 -9.75
C GLY A 647 -40.92 2.87 -9.21
N ALA A 648 -41.37 4.12 -9.36
CA ALA A 648 -40.70 5.27 -8.77
C ALA A 648 -40.80 5.28 -7.23
N LEU A 649 -41.92 4.86 -6.65
CA LEU A 649 -42.09 4.67 -5.21
C LEU A 649 -41.06 3.67 -4.69
N LEU A 650 -40.98 2.46 -5.24
CA LEU A 650 -40.06 1.42 -4.76
C LEU A 650 -38.59 1.89 -4.84
N THR A 651 -38.22 2.47 -5.98
CA THR A 651 -36.85 2.96 -6.22
C THR A 651 -36.49 4.14 -5.32
N SER A 652 -37.37 5.13 -5.20
CA SER A 652 -37.14 6.33 -4.39
C SER A 652 -37.16 6.02 -2.89
N THR A 653 -38.04 5.10 -2.46
CA THR A 653 -38.13 4.63 -1.07
C THR A 653 -36.79 4.02 -0.67
N GLY A 654 -36.30 3.04 -1.45
CA GLY A 654 -35.02 2.40 -1.17
C GLY A 654 -33.84 3.36 -1.20
N ALA A 655 -33.76 4.23 -2.22
CA ALA A 655 -32.68 5.20 -2.34
C ALA A 655 -32.66 6.22 -1.20
N THR A 656 -33.84 6.70 -0.78
CA THR A 656 -33.97 7.75 0.24
C THR A 656 -33.75 7.18 1.65
N MET A 657 -34.33 6.02 1.95
CA MET A 657 -34.15 5.34 3.24
C MET A 657 -32.72 4.83 3.45
N ALA A 658 -32.02 4.45 2.37
CA ALA A 658 -30.60 4.08 2.42
C ALA A 658 -29.64 5.30 2.40
N SER A 659 -30.14 6.51 2.11
CA SER A 659 -29.29 7.68 1.88
C SER A 659 -28.51 8.09 3.13
N ARG A 660 -27.23 8.43 2.93
CA ARG A 660 -26.32 8.93 3.95
C ARG A 660 -25.84 10.33 3.56
N PRO A 661 -25.61 11.23 4.52
CA PRO A 661 -25.09 12.56 4.22
C PRO A 661 -23.75 12.40 3.51
N GLY A 662 -23.67 12.92 2.29
CA GLY A 662 -22.44 12.86 1.49
C GLY A 662 -21.30 13.53 2.25
N SER A 663 -20.23 12.79 2.52
CA SER A 663 -18.99 13.42 2.92
C SER A 663 -18.55 14.31 1.75
N SER A 664 -18.37 15.59 1.99
CA SER A 664 -17.76 16.50 1.02
C SER A 664 -16.34 16.03 0.70
N SER A 665 -16.23 15.23 -0.34
CA SER A 665 -14.98 14.88 -1.01
C SER A 665 -15.13 15.28 -2.47
N THR A 666 -14.43 16.36 -2.81
CA THR A 666 -14.28 16.90 -4.15
C THR A 666 -13.94 15.79 -5.13
N ALA A 667 -14.71 15.75 -6.22
CA ALA A 667 -14.47 14.92 -7.39
C ALA A 667 -13.04 15.12 -7.92
N GLY A 668 -12.33 14.01 -8.15
CA GLY A 668 -11.09 13.96 -8.92
C GLY A 668 -11.17 12.72 -9.80
N GLY A 669 -11.21 12.96 -11.11
CA GLY A 669 -11.51 11.97 -12.15
C GLY A 669 -10.57 10.76 -12.18
N GLY A 670 -11.11 9.69 -12.75
CA GLY A 670 -10.37 8.46 -13.03
C GLY A 670 -9.21 8.70 -13.98
N TRP A 671 -8.10 8.02 -13.69
CA TRP A 671 -7.14 7.67 -14.72
C TRP A 671 -6.66 6.24 -14.54
N SER A 672 -6.67 5.53 -15.65
CA SER A 672 -6.34 4.14 -15.87
C SER A 672 -4.82 3.90 -15.85
N GLY A 673 -4.42 2.80 -15.22
CA GLY A 673 -3.58 1.76 -15.83
C GLY A 673 -2.14 2.07 -16.25
N GLY A 674 -1.19 1.36 -15.62
CA GLY A 674 0.20 1.15 -16.05
C GLY A 674 1.17 1.49 -14.91
N GLY A 675 1.78 0.55 -14.17
CA GLY A 675 2.40 -0.70 -14.59
C GLY A 675 3.91 -0.46 -14.75
N GLY A 676 4.71 -0.84 -13.75
CA GLY A 676 6.18 -0.74 -13.82
C GLY A 676 6.86 -0.67 -12.46
N PHE A 677 6.93 -1.79 -11.75
CA PHE A 677 7.76 -1.98 -10.56
C PHE A 677 9.05 -2.69 -10.99
N SER A 678 10.18 -2.00 -10.98
CA SER A 678 11.52 -2.57 -10.84
C SER A 678 12.13 -1.90 -9.60
N GLY A 679 12.57 -2.57 -8.54
CA GLY A 679 13.22 -3.88 -8.50
C GLY A 679 14.72 -3.65 -8.61
N GLY A 680 15.38 -3.35 -7.48
CA GLY A 680 16.83 -3.12 -7.47
C GLY A 680 17.36 -2.59 -6.15
N GLY A 681 17.28 -3.39 -5.09
CA GLY A 681 18.12 -3.21 -3.91
C GLY A 681 19.53 -3.76 -4.19
N GLY A 682 20.54 -3.08 -3.68
CA GLY A 682 21.94 -3.51 -3.77
C GLY A 682 22.79 -2.76 -2.76
N LEU A 683 22.77 -3.23 -1.51
CA LEU A 683 23.76 -2.90 -0.49
C LEU A 683 25.01 -3.75 -0.74
N GLY A 684 26.16 -3.10 -0.80
CA GLY A 684 27.50 -3.68 -0.66
C GLY A 684 28.43 -2.51 -0.30
N GLY A 685 29.24 -2.52 0.75
CA GLY A 685 29.92 -3.64 1.39
C GLY A 685 31.40 -3.42 1.13
N GLY A 686 32.14 -3.04 2.18
CA GLY A 686 33.42 -2.33 2.05
C GLY A 686 34.58 -3.11 1.46
N GLY A 687 35.58 -2.38 0.99
CA GLY A 687 36.88 -2.91 0.59
C GLY A 687 37.73 -1.82 -0.09
N GLY A 688 38.96 -1.62 0.40
CA GLY A 688 39.96 -0.75 -0.22
C GLY A 688 39.95 0.67 0.33
N GLY A 689 40.75 0.92 1.37
CA GLY A 689 41.19 2.29 1.65
C GLY A 689 42.09 2.72 0.49
N GLY A 690 41.50 3.34 -0.52
CA GLY A 690 42.24 3.87 -1.65
C GLY A 690 42.98 5.11 -1.20
N GLY A 691 44.31 5.08 -1.26
CA GLY A 691 45.04 6.33 -1.37
C GLY A 691 44.63 7.06 -2.66
N GLY A 692 44.61 8.38 -2.63
CA GLY A 692 44.27 9.23 -3.77
C GLY A 692 45.43 10.14 -4.15
N GLY A 693 45.30 10.90 -5.25
CA GLY A 693 46.32 11.88 -5.62
C GLY A 693 46.07 12.51 -6.98
N GLY A 694 46.45 13.78 -7.14
CA GLY A 694 46.15 14.56 -8.33
C GLY A 694 46.81 15.94 -8.33
N PHE A 695 46.44 16.80 -9.29
CA PHE A 695 47.04 18.12 -9.47
C PHE A 695 45.98 19.21 -9.67
N GLY A 696 46.24 20.41 -9.16
CA GLY A 696 45.30 21.54 -9.21
C GLY A 696 45.96 22.91 -9.31
N MET A 697 45.15 23.96 -9.21
CA MET A 697 45.59 25.37 -9.18
C MET A 697 44.94 26.10 -8.01
N ASP A 698 45.69 27.02 -7.38
CA ASP A 698 45.13 27.97 -6.42
C ASP A 698 44.43 29.14 -7.13
N LEU A 699 43.16 29.37 -6.78
CA LEU A 699 42.34 30.47 -7.31
C LEU A 699 42.78 31.88 -6.86
N ASN A 700 43.84 32.01 -6.07
CA ASN A 700 44.23 33.26 -5.40
C ASN A 700 45.68 33.73 -5.69
N ALA A 701 46.31 33.32 -6.79
CA ALA A 701 47.59 33.91 -7.21
C ALA A 701 47.34 35.19 -8.05
N PRO A 702 48.03 36.32 -7.78
CA PRO A 702 47.79 37.57 -8.49
C PRO A 702 48.24 37.46 -9.95
N VAL A 703 47.31 37.66 -10.87
CA VAL A 703 47.56 37.73 -12.32
C VAL A 703 48.33 39.02 -12.61
N PHE A 704 49.63 38.92 -12.90
CA PHE A 704 50.39 40.01 -13.51
C PHE A 704 49.90 40.19 -14.96
N ARG A 705 49.25 41.32 -15.26
CA ARG A 705 48.89 41.72 -16.63
C ARG A 705 50.12 42.29 -17.35
N PRO A 706 50.39 41.91 -18.60
CA PRO A 706 51.38 42.59 -19.44
C PRO A 706 50.81 43.94 -19.94
N LEU A 707 51.62 44.99 -19.87
CA LEU A 707 51.32 46.32 -20.43
C LEU A 707 51.33 46.24 -21.97
N SER A 708 50.16 46.40 -22.59
CA SER A 708 50.03 46.54 -24.04
C SER A 708 50.32 47.99 -24.47
N GLY A 709 51.27 48.15 -25.39
CA GLY A 709 51.65 49.43 -25.98
C GLY A 709 50.57 50.07 -26.84
N ARG A 710 50.59 51.41 -26.90
CA ARG A 710 49.84 52.25 -27.84
C ARG A 710 50.51 52.18 -29.22
N PRO A 711 49.75 52.05 -30.33
CA PRO A 711 50.27 52.33 -31.65
C PRO A 711 50.18 53.85 -31.95
N ALA A 712 51.16 54.32 -32.72
CA ALA A 712 51.21 55.67 -33.27
C ALA A 712 50.37 55.76 -34.55
N ALA A 713 49.51 56.78 -34.62
CA ALA A 713 49.19 57.67 -35.75
C ALA A 713 47.99 58.53 -35.34
#